data_AF-A0A812T2R3-F1
#
_entry.id   AF-A0A812T2R3-F1
#
_cell.length_a   1.000
_cell.length_b   1.000
_cell.length_c   1.000
_cell.angle_alpha   90.00
_cell.angle_beta   90.00
_cell.angle_gamma   90.00
#
_symmetry.space_group_name_H-M   'P 1'
#
loop_
_entity.id
_entity.type
_entity.pdbx_description
1 polymer ?
#
loop_
_entity_poly.entity_id
_entity_poly.type
_entity_poly.pdbx_seq_one_letter_code
_entity_poly.pdbx_strand_id
1 'polypeptide(L)'
;MKTALRALRLHLPEAPVNARGARRSASRYALTGPLFETATYRGTFLPFPEARSLPGHVYHDPDWHAAELRRLLQPSWVLAGRVDELKRPGSYMTLSLPGAGSAIIVKGKDGQVRAWANVCPHRGATLLKSESGHLKAGIVCPYHAWTFDGTSGALRSVTKPDCMPPCFNKEDWPLQALRLEAYRGFLFVTASDSAPALQASLGNIDVALGDWPLEDFVTVGRAEYHVECNWKFLMQNTSETYHTSYVHRTSLGPMASEPIAKFLGVEPCGSWDAVHVPGDRSVVPMPGEPAPFPELRTRACTYFVSLFPTLQLNVTRDCAWWMRVLPTSATTSCVTQGFLFPASTAEMPSFRDLLQPYLRRWDIAVREDNDISLNQQKACQSPQHRPGPYHGLEFAVHRFDKMVVEAVLGETVSCESRGDGQQPLASSPSSSPSFGTARASLMAQGTERTSQGSRRASSSRAGSPALSPGDTVCVTGATGFIALHLVEQLLRAGFGVTATVRSRSEVKLAPLWDLAALGPLKILPGCDLLTPGSFDEAVADASVCFHMASPFWMDDRITDPLSQLVAPAERGTVNVLDSCSKAGVRRVVLTSSFAAVMNVGGRIPWAPDFHYSEERGNEHWNVSSEPDGDGAFPEPANAHAYRWSKTVAERAAWAHPGTAAGTFDVVTILPPMVLGENKQILSSPQDLNQSSLILYNLLAGNMKHVPPGSVGFVDVADVAKAHLLAAQTPGAGGHRYLCSGETRTWLEITEILRALYPSAPLPTTCADGSTTQPCLLLRNDKIVADLGMEFAPLTRTLQAQCSALVRAGLLQL
;
A
#
# COMPACT_ATOMS: atom_id res chain seq x y z
N MET A 1 -16.80 -45.88 -28.26
CA MET A 1 -17.22 -46.92 -27.30
C MET A 1 -16.27 -46.85 -26.10
N LYS A 2 -16.73 -46.32 -24.96
CA LYS A 2 -17.09 -47.09 -23.74
C LYS A 2 -15.89 -47.25 -22.79
N THR A 3 -15.82 -46.41 -21.74
CA THR A 3 -15.95 -46.72 -20.27
C THR A 3 -14.66 -47.28 -19.64
N ALA A 4 -14.26 -47.08 -18.37
CA ALA A 4 -14.72 -46.41 -17.15
C ALA A 4 -13.51 -46.43 -16.17
N LEU A 5 -13.13 -45.36 -15.47
CA LEU A 5 -13.48 -45.02 -14.07
C LEU A 5 -13.55 -46.16 -13.03
N ARG A 6 -12.61 -46.13 -12.07
CA ARG A 6 -12.71 -46.49 -10.62
C ARG A 6 -11.54 -45.78 -9.93
N ALA A 7 -11.69 -44.72 -9.10
CA ALA A 7 -12.43 -44.51 -7.86
C ALA A 7 -11.91 -45.34 -6.67
N LEU A 8 -11.14 -44.68 -5.79
CA LEU A 8 -10.97 -45.06 -4.38
C LEU A 8 -11.32 -43.82 -3.53
N ARG A 9 -12.40 -43.94 -2.76
CA ARG A 9 -12.93 -42.95 -1.81
C ARG A 9 -12.30 -43.18 -0.43
N LEU A 10 -11.93 -42.11 0.27
CA LEU A 10 -11.89 -42.08 1.74
C LEU A 10 -12.72 -40.87 2.22
N HIS A 11 -13.53 -41.13 3.24
CA HIS A 11 -14.65 -40.34 3.76
C HIS A 11 -14.23 -39.00 4.39
N LEU A 12 -14.99 -37.94 4.08
CA LEU A 12 -15.20 -36.78 4.94
C LEU A 12 -16.56 -36.93 5.62
N PRO A 13 -16.71 -36.70 6.94
CA PRO A 13 -18.03 -36.74 7.57
C PRO A 13 -18.80 -35.45 7.29
N GLU A 14 -20.04 -35.61 6.84
CA GLU A 14 -21.06 -34.56 6.74
C GLU A 14 -21.51 -34.11 8.14
N ALA A 15 -21.68 -32.81 8.34
CA ALA A 15 -22.44 -32.25 9.46
C ALA A 15 -23.74 -31.61 8.92
N PRO A 16 -24.88 -31.77 9.63
CA PRO A 16 -26.19 -31.59 9.04
C PRO A 16 -26.67 -30.14 9.01
N VAL A 17 -27.39 -29.81 7.95
CA VAL A 17 -28.25 -28.64 7.86
C VAL A 17 -29.47 -28.86 8.76
N ASN A 18 -29.61 -28.03 9.79
CA ASN A 18 -30.93 -27.71 10.33
C ASN A 18 -30.99 -26.22 10.66
N ALA A 19 -31.75 -25.51 9.83
CA ALA A 19 -32.15 -24.13 10.05
C ALA A 19 -33.09 -24.05 11.25
N ARG A 20 -32.83 -23.13 12.18
CA ARG A 20 -33.82 -22.26 12.82
C ARG A 20 -33.16 -21.28 13.79
N GLY A 21 -33.18 -20.00 13.41
CA GLY A 21 -33.27 -18.88 14.33
C GLY A 21 -31.98 -18.43 15.02
N ALA A 22 -31.22 -17.55 14.37
CA ALA A 22 -30.40 -16.57 15.09
C ALA A 22 -30.75 -15.17 14.57
N ARG A 23 -31.72 -14.55 15.25
CA ARG A 23 -31.94 -13.11 15.15
C ARG A 23 -30.69 -12.40 15.63
N ARG A 24 -30.32 -11.34 14.91
CA ARG A 24 -29.45 -10.26 15.39
C ARG A 24 -29.79 -9.89 16.83
N SER A 25 -28.79 -9.99 17.69
CA SER A 25 -28.70 -9.23 18.93
C SER A 25 -27.23 -8.92 19.13
N ALA A 26 -26.88 -7.64 18.99
CA ALA A 26 -25.66 -7.10 19.58
C ALA A 26 -25.75 -7.37 21.09
N SER A 27 -24.97 -8.33 21.57
CA SER A 27 -24.93 -8.70 22.98
C SER A 27 -23.49 -8.58 23.48
N ARG A 28 -23.29 -7.56 24.32
CA ARG A 28 -22.26 -7.36 25.34
C ARG A 28 -21.15 -8.42 25.38
N TYR A 29 -19.94 -8.02 25.00
CA TYR A 29 -18.68 -8.75 25.21
C TYR A 29 -18.56 -9.25 26.66
N ALA A 30 -18.86 -10.53 26.89
CA ALA A 30 -18.48 -11.20 28.13
C ALA A 30 -17.01 -11.61 28.00
N LEU A 31 -16.13 -10.82 28.60
CA LEU A 31 -14.67 -11.00 28.67
C LEU A 31 -14.27 -12.14 29.63
N THR A 32 -14.98 -13.27 29.61
CA THR A 32 -14.80 -14.37 30.56
C THR A 32 -14.66 -15.68 29.81
N GLY A 33 -13.42 -16.05 29.55
CA GLY A 33 -12.97 -17.33 29.00
C GLY A 33 -11.45 -17.49 29.25
N PRO A 34 -10.85 -18.65 28.97
CA PRO A 34 -9.43 -18.95 29.24
C PRO A 34 -8.45 -18.00 28.55
N LEU A 35 -8.90 -17.27 27.52
CA LEU A 35 -8.16 -16.22 26.82
C LEU A 35 -7.71 -15.08 27.75
N PHE A 36 -8.51 -14.73 28.76
CA PHE A 36 -8.25 -13.61 29.66
C PHE A 36 -7.97 -14.07 31.11
N GLU A 37 -7.57 -15.33 31.28
CA GLU A 37 -7.16 -15.84 32.59
C GLU A 37 -5.64 -15.66 32.78
N THR A 38 -5.24 -15.06 33.90
CA THR A 38 -3.82 -14.82 34.25
C THR A 38 -2.99 -16.11 34.23
N ALA A 39 -3.60 -17.26 34.59
CA ALA A 39 -2.96 -18.56 34.55
C ALA A 39 -2.43 -18.97 33.16
N THR A 40 -3.11 -18.55 32.08
CA THR A 40 -2.71 -18.83 30.68
C THR A 40 -1.35 -18.22 30.33
N TYR A 41 -0.98 -17.12 31.00
CA TYR A 41 0.24 -16.35 30.71
C TYR A 41 1.31 -16.50 31.80
N ARG A 42 1.12 -17.41 32.76
CA ARG A 42 2.05 -17.62 33.88
C ARG A 42 3.50 -17.79 33.43
N GLY A 43 3.73 -18.45 32.30
CA GLY A 43 5.08 -18.64 31.74
C GLY A 43 5.76 -17.33 31.35
N THR A 44 5.01 -16.33 30.86
CA THR A 44 5.54 -15.00 30.51
C THR A 44 5.92 -14.18 31.74
N PHE A 45 5.26 -14.40 32.89
CA PHE A 45 5.54 -13.68 34.13
C PHE A 45 6.70 -14.23 34.96
N LEU A 46 7.28 -15.37 34.58
CA LEU A 46 8.46 -15.91 35.28
C LEU A 46 9.67 -14.97 35.11
N PRO A 47 10.68 -15.06 36.00
CA PRO A 47 11.97 -14.38 35.80
C PRO A 47 12.56 -14.73 34.43
N PHE A 48 13.24 -13.78 33.78
CA PHE A 48 13.69 -13.89 32.38
C PHE A 48 14.32 -15.24 31.98
N PRO A 49 15.25 -15.84 32.75
CA PRO A 49 15.85 -17.14 32.39
C PRO A 49 14.85 -18.31 32.35
N GLU A 50 13.72 -18.19 33.04
CA GLU A 50 12.66 -19.20 33.14
C GLU A 50 11.41 -18.82 32.32
N ALA A 51 11.38 -17.61 31.76
CA ALA A 51 10.22 -17.07 31.08
C ALA A 51 9.94 -17.75 29.73
N ARG A 52 8.70 -17.61 29.26
CA ARG A 52 8.23 -18.13 27.97
C ARG A 52 7.53 -17.04 27.17
N SER A 53 7.68 -17.12 25.84
CA SER A 53 7.03 -16.24 24.88
C SER A 53 5.50 -16.32 24.94
N LEU A 54 4.81 -15.41 24.25
CA LEU A 54 3.35 -15.37 24.26
C LEU A 54 2.73 -16.60 23.57
N PRO A 55 1.58 -17.09 24.04
CA PRO A 55 0.78 -18.09 23.33
C PRO A 55 0.36 -17.63 21.93
N GLY A 56 0.17 -18.58 21.01
CA GLY A 56 -0.08 -18.29 19.59
C GLY A 56 -1.33 -17.43 19.33
N HIS A 57 -2.39 -17.63 20.11
CA HIS A 57 -3.66 -16.89 19.97
C HIS A 57 -3.50 -15.38 20.15
N VAL A 58 -2.50 -14.93 20.91
CA VAL A 58 -2.21 -13.51 21.15
C VAL A 58 -1.89 -12.77 19.84
N TYR A 59 -1.50 -13.49 18.80
CA TYR A 59 -1.11 -12.93 17.50
C TYR A 59 -2.17 -13.04 16.40
N HIS A 60 -3.33 -13.66 16.67
CA HIS A 60 -4.34 -13.84 15.62
C HIS A 60 -5.79 -13.85 16.11
N ASP A 61 -6.03 -13.97 17.43
CA ASP A 61 -7.38 -14.00 17.98
C ASP A 61 -8.02 -12.60 17.94
N PRO A 62 -9.20 -12.45 17.32
CA PRO A 62 -9.85 -11.14 17.18
C PRO A 62 -10.36 -10.56 18.50
N ASP A 63 -10.73 -11.39 19.48
CA ASP A 63 -11.19 -10.92 20.80
C ASP A 63 -10.01 -10.42 21.64
N TRP A 64 -8.87 -11.11 21.56
CA TRP A 64 -7.61 -10.63 22.15
C TRP A 64 -7.21 -9.29 21.52
N HIS A 65 -7.20 -9.21 20.19
CA HIS A 65 -6.87 -7.97 19.48
C HIS A 65 -7.81 -6.81 19.86
N ALA A 66 -9.11 -7.06 19.97
CA ALA A 66 -10.07 -6.07 20.44
C ALA A 66 -9.81 -5.63 21.89
N ALA A 67 -9.25 -6.50 22.74
CA ALA A 67 -8.81 -6.13 24.08
C ALA A 67 -7.52 -5.30 24.07
N GLU A 68 -6.54 -5.62 23.22
CA GLU A 68 -5.33 -4.81 23.00
C GLU A 68 -5.68 -3.39 22.55
N LEU A 69 -6.56 -3.27 21.56
CA LEU A 69 -7.01 -1.96 21.06
C LEU A 69 -7.61 -1.12 22.20
N ARG A 70 -8.49 -1.70 23.02
CA ARG A 70 -9.21 -0.96 24.08
C ARG A 70 -8.38 -0.68 25.32
N ARG A 71 -7.59 -1.66 25.78
CA ARG A 71 -6.94 -1.62 27.10
C ARG A 71 -5.48 -1.17 27.04
N LEU A 72 -4.82 -1.32 25.90
CA LEU A 72 -3.42 -0.92 25.71
C LEU A 72 -3.29 0.26 24.74
N LEU A 73 -3.76 0.11 23.51
CA LEU A 73 -3.41 1.06 22.44
C LEU A 73 -4.22 2.36 22.47
N GLN A 74 -5.53 2.29 22.69
CA GLN A 74 -6.40 3.45 22.85
C GLN A 74 -5.99 4.39 24.00
N PRO A 75 -5.60 3.90 25.20
CA PRO A 75 -5.11 4.77 26.27
C PRO A 75 -3.65 5.23 26.10
N SER A 76 -2.91 4.73 25.11
CA SER A 76 -1.50 5.04 24.92
C SER A 76 -1.26 6.34 24.14
N TRP A 77 -0.03 6.85 24.28
CA TRP A 77 0.51 7.89 23.41
C TRP A 77 0.99 7.27 22.09
N VAL A 78 0.57 7.84 20.97
CA VAL A 78 0.97 7.40 19.62
C VAL A 78 1.81 8.49 18.97
N LEU A 79 2.97 8.12 18.43
CA LEU A 79 3.79 9.06 17.66
C LEU A 79 3.04 9.46 16.37
N ALA A 80 2.80 10.75 16.16
CA ALA A 80 2.24 11.27 14.92
C ALA A 80 3.31 11.47 13.84
N GLY A 81 4.46 12.00 14.23
CA GLY A 81 5.58 12.36 13.36
C GLY A 81 6.44 13.40 14.07
N ARG A 82 7.12 14.25 13.31
CA ARG A 82 7.95 15.33 13.84
C ARG A 82 7.42 16.72 13.51
N VAL A 83 7.85 17.68 14.33
CA VAL A 83 7.46 19.09 14.17
C VAL A 83 8.03 19.72 12.89
N ASP A 84 9.19 19.26 12.42
CA ASP A 84 9.84 19.77 11.20
C ASP A 84 9.11 19.34 9.90
N GLU A 85 8.30 18.29 9.95
CA GLU A 85 7.40 17.90 8.85
C GLU A 85 6.30 18.96 8.64
N LEU A 86 5.97 19.76 9.68
CA LEU A 86 5.00 20.85 9.63
C LEU A 86 5.68 22.19 9.30
N LYS A 87 6.11 22.31 8.03
CA LYS A 87 6.96 23.42 7.56
C LYS A 87 6.40 24.83 7.80
N ARG A 88 5.08 25.03 7.64
CA ARG A 88 4.45 26.36 7.73
C ARG A 88 3.07 26.30 8.37
N PRO A 89 2.54 27.43 8.89
CA PRO A 89 1.16 27.51 9.35
C PRO A 89 0.18 26.96 8.32
N GLY A 90 -0.81 26.18 8.76
CA GLY A 90 -1.76 25.47 7.92
C GLY A 90 -1.26 24.12 7.41
N SER A 91 0.04 23.78 7.54
CA SER A 91 0.51 22.41 7.32
C SER A 91 -0.17 21.47 8.31
N TYR A 92 -0.59 20.31 7.82
CA TYR A 92 -1.19 19.26 8.64
C TYR A 92 -0.67 17.88 8.26
N MET A 93 -0.79 16.95 9.20
CA MET A 93 -0.72 15.51 8.99
C MET A 93 -1.94 14.83 9.62
N THR A 94 -2.33 13.66 9.12
CA THR A 94 -3.38 12.83 9.71
C THR A 94 -2.80 11.51 10.20
N LEU A 95 -3.43 10.94 11.23
CA LEU A 95 -2.99 9.68 11.83
C LEU A 95 -4.21 8.84 12.21
N SER A 96 -4.21 7.56 11.87
CA SER A 96 -5.16 6.60 12.44
C SER A 96 -4.69 6.19 13.83
N LEU A 97 -5.56 6.33 14.83
CA LEU A 97 -5.30 5.94 16.21
C LEU A 97 -5.94 4.56 16.46
N PRO A 98 -5.16 3.52 16.76
CA PRO A 98 -5.70 2.17 16.98
C PRO A 98 -6.78 2.18 18.07
N GLY A 99 -8.00 1.75 17.71
CA GLY A 99 -9.14 1.73 18.63
C GLY A 99 -9.75 3.09 18.96
N ALA A 100 -9.21 4.20 18.45
CA ALA A 100 -9.62 5.56 18.82
C ALA A 100 -9.95 6.50 17.63
N GLY A 101 -10.05 5.97 16.42
CA GLY A 101 -10.44 6.72 15.23
C GLY A 101 -9.24 7.35 14.52
N SER A 102 -9.31 8.63 14.18
CA SER A 102 -8.25 9.35 13.46
C SER A 102 -8.08 10.77 13.99
N ALA A 103 -6.85 11.26 13.94
CA ALA A 103 -6.44 12.60 14.36
C ALA A 103 -5.98 13.45 13.17
N ILE A 104 -6.19 14.77 13.26
CA ILE A 104 -5.58 15.80 12.44
C ILE A 104 -4.60 16.56 13.33
N ILE A 105 -3.32 16.55 12.99
CA ILE A 105 -2.27 17.33 13.65
C ILE A 105 -1.95 18.51 12.74
N VAL A 106 -2.13 19.74 13.23
CA VAL A 106 -2.04 20.95 12.41
C VAL A 106 -1.19 22.01 13.08
N LYS A 107 -0.34 22.68 12.29
CA LYS A 107 0.37 23.88 12.72
C LYS A 107 -0.54 25.09 12.53
N GLY A 108 -0.96 25.70 13.63
CA GLY A 108 -1.82 26.88 13.65
C GLY A 108 -1.15 28.12 13.08
N LYS A 109 -1.95 29.16 12.84
CA LYS A 109 -1.47 30.49 12.40
C LYS A 109 -0.62 31.19 13.47
N ASP A 110 -0.79 30.79 14.71
CA ASP A 110 -0.01 31.20 15.88
C ASP A 110 1.31 30.43 16.03
N GLY A 111 1.65 29.55 15.08
CA GLY A 111 2.87 28.74 15.10
C GLY A 111 2.80 27.50 16.00
N GLN A 112 1.75 27.35 16.81
CA GLN A 112 1.57 26.23 17.72
C GLN A 112 0.98 25.01 17.00
N VAL A 113 1.39 23.81 17.39
CA VAL A 113 0.84 22.57 16.83
C VAL A 113 -0.26 22.04 17.74
N ARG A 114 -1.38 21.61 17.16
CA ARG A 114 -2.55 21.07 17.88
C ARG A 114 -3.09 19.82 17.19
N ALA A 115 -3.83 19.01 17.94
CA ALA A 115 -4.50 17.82 17.43
C ALA A 115 -6.02 17.92 17.57
N TRP A 116 -6.74 17.50 16.53
CA TRP A 116 -8.20 17.45 16.47
C TRP A 116 -8.66 16.05 16.07
N ALA A 117 -9.83 15.61 16.53
CA ALA A 117 -10.46 14.41 15.99
C ALA A 117 -10.80 14.65 14.51
N ASN A 118 -10.43 13.71 13.64
CA ASN A 118 -10.69 13.75 12.20
C ASN A 118 -12.13 13.31 11.87
N VAL A 119 -13.10 13.85 12.59
CA VAL A 119 -14.51 13.47 12.53
C VAL A 119 -15.36 14.72 12.56
N CYS A 120 -16.19 14.92 11.54
CA CYS A 120 -17.12 16.04 11.49
C CYS A 120 -18.23 15.87 12.53
N PRO A 121 -18.44 16.83 13.45
CA PRO A 121 -19.47 16.74 14.48
C PRO A 121 -20.90 16.71 13.93
N HIS A 122 -21.13 17.10 12.66
CA HIS A 122 -22.47 17.06 12.06
C HIS A 122 -23.01 15.63 11.89
N ARG A 123 -22.31 14.80 11.11
CA ARG A 123 -22.75 13.43 10.74
C ARG A 123 -21.60 12.43 10.68
N GLY A 124 -20.48 12.71 11.35
CA GLY A 124 -19.39 11.76 11.52
C GLY A 124 -18.50 11.55 10.30
N ALA A 125 -18.58 12.39 9.27
CA ALA A 125 -17.72 12.25 8.09
C ALA A 125 -16.25 12.56 8.42
N THR A 126 -15.31 11.75 7.93
CA THR A 126 -13.87 12.05 7.96
C THR A 126 -13.60 13.38 7.27
N LEU A 127 -12.87 14.28 7.92
CA LEU A 127 -12.66 15.65 7.46
C LEU A 127 -11.53 15.72 6.44
N LEU A 128 -10.36 15.18 6.78
CA LEU A 128 -9.17 15.16 5.92
C LEU A 128 -8.81 13.71 5.62
N LYS A 129 -8.78 13.36 4.33
CA LYS A 129 -8.46 11.99 3.87
C LYS A 129 -6.98 11.81 3.52
N SER A 130 -6.31 12.90 3.16
CA SER A 130 -4.88 12.87 2.86
C SER A 130 -4.06 12.75 4.14
N GLU A 131 -2.95 12.01 4.07
CA GLU A 131 -2.02 11.81 5.19
C GLU A 131 -1.31 13.10 5.61
N SER A 132 -1.13 14.02 4.66
CA SER A 132 -0.59 15.34 4.93
C SER A 132 -1.06 16.35 3.90
N GLY A 133 -0.86 17.63 4.20
CA GLY A 133 -1.14 18.69 3.25
C GLY A 133 -1.09 20.06 3.86
N HIS A 134 -1.77 21.00 3.21
CA HIS A 134 -1.84 22.39 3.65
C HIS A 134 -3.27 22.92 3.53
N LEU A 135 -3.78 23.48 4.64
CA LEU A 135 -5.11 24.07 4.72
C LEU A 135 -5.12 25.46 4.06
N LYS A 136 -5.98 25.68 3.06
CA LYS A 136 -6.12 26.99 2.40
C LYS A 136 -6.86 28.01 3.28
N ALA A 137 -8.02 27.63 3.81
CA ALA A 137 -8.92 28.54 4.55
C ALA A 137 -9.43 27.98 5.90
N GLY A 138 -9.22 26.68 6.13
CA GLY A 138 -9.75 25.93 7.28
C GLY A 138 -9.88 24.45 6.93
N ILE A 139 -10.44 23.67 7.86
CA ILE A 139 -10.77 22.27 7.65
C ILE A 139 -12.21 22.22 7.13
N VAL A 140 -12.40 21.78 5.87
CA VAL A 140 -13.72 21.76 5.23
C VAL A 140 -14.20 20.32 5.14
N CYS A 141 -15.35 20.02 5.76
CA CYS A 141 -15.96 18.70 5.70
C CYS A 141 -16.37 18.37 4.25
N PRO A 142 -15.92 17.23 3.69
CA PRO A 142 -16.22 16.87 2.30
C PRO A 142 -17.68 16.47 2.08
N TYR A 143 -18.48 16.31 3.13
CA TYR A 143 -19.87 15.88 3.01
C TYR A 143 -20.83 17.06 2.77
N HIS A 144 -20.84 18.04 3.68
CA HIS A 144 -21.78 19.17 3.63
C HIS A 144 -21.09 20.53 3.85
N ALA A 145 -19.78 20.61 3.61
CA ALA A 145 -18.98 21.83 3.68
C ALA A 145 -19.09 22.62 5.00
N TRP A 146 -19.29 21.92 6.13
CA TRP A 146 -19.02 22.51 7.45
C TRP A 146 -17.54 22.86 7.53
N THR A 147 -17.24 24.12 7.82
CA THR A 147 -15.87 24.64 7.79
C THR A 147 -15.43 24.99 9.19
N PHE A 148 -14.30 24.43 9.62
CA PHE A 148 -13.71 24.64 10.93
C PHE A 148 -12.42 25.44 10.81
N ASP A 149 -12.12 26.23 11.82
CA ASP A 149 -10.79 26.83 11.93
C ASP A 149 -9.75 25.76 12.27
N GLY A 150 -8.61 25.76 11.56
CA GLY A 150 -7.53 24.83 11.87
C GLY A 150 -6.78 25.16 13.17
N THR A 151 -6.79 26.42 13.61
CA THR A 151 -6.04 26.86 14.80
C THR A 151 -6.85 26.65 16.08
N SER A 152 -8.14 27.00 16.09
CA SER A 152 -9.01 26.89 17.26
C SER A 152 -9.98 25.70 17.24
N GLY A 153 -10.14 25.02 16.11
CA GLY A 153 -11.15 23.95 15.95
C GLY A 153 -12.59 24.45 15.88
N ALA A 154 -12.84 25.75 16.01
CA ALA A 154 -14.19 26.31 16.05
C ALA A 154 -14.91 26.17 14.71
N LEU A 155 -16.21 25.88 14.75
CA LEU A 155 -17.08 25.86 13.56
C LEU A 155 -17.30 27.28 13.05
N ARG A 156 -16.75 27.58 11.87
CA ARG A 156 -16.85 28.91 11.24
C ARG A 156 -18.11 29.05 10.41
N SER A 157 -18.43 28.06 9.59
CA SER A 157 -19.58 28.13 8.69
C SER A 157 -20.21 26.78 8.43
N VAL A 158 -21.51 26.84 8.10
CA VAL A 158 -22.32 25.72 7.63
C VAL A 158 -23.00 26.15 6.33
N THR A 159 -23.30 25.21 5.45
CA THR A 159 -24.06 25.49 4.22
C THR A 159 -25.54 25.72 4.56
N LYS A 160 -26.18 26.72 3.91
CA LYS A 160 -27.59 27.11 4.14
C LYS A 160 -27.92 27.36 5.62
N PRO A 161 -27.22 28.30 6.29
CA PRO A 161 -27.40 28.57 7.73
C PRO A 161 -28.84 28.94 8.09
N ASP A 162 -29.58 29.62 7.20
CA ASP A 162 -30.97 30.01 7.42
C ASP A 162 -31.95 28.82 7.50
N CYS A 163 -31.51 27.63 7.08
CA CYS A 163 -32.27 26.39 7.19
C CYS A 163 -31.94 25.56 8.45
N MET A 164 -31.02 26.03 9.30
CA MET A 164 -30.71 25.35 10.55
C MET A 164 -31.85 25.52 11.57
N PRO A 165 -32.08 24.54 12.44
CA PRO A 165 -33.12 24.65 13.46
C PRO A 165 -32.81 25.81 14.42
N PRO A 166 -33.83 26.43 15.05
CA PRO A 166 -33.62 27.55 15.97
C PRO A 166 -32.70 27.26 17.17
N CYS A 167 -32.50 25.99 17.51
CA CYS A 167 -31.61 25.56 18.59
C CYS A 167 -30.14 25.42 18.16
N PHE A 168 -29.79 25.66 16.89
CA PHE A 168 -28.43 25.50 16.42
C PHE A 168 -27.58 26.73 16.73
N ASN A 169 -26.56 26.57 17.57
CA ASN A 169 -25.48 27.55 17.73
C ASN A 169 -24.15 26.93 17.28
N LYS A 170 -23.34 27.66 16.51
CA LYS A 170 -22.05 27.15 16.02
C LYS A 170 -21.08 26.80 17.14
N GLU A 171 -21.16 27.53 18.25
CA GLU A 171 -20.27 27.38 19.41
C GLU A 171 -20.41 26.01 20.09
N ASP A 172 -21.57 25.36 19.94
CA ASP A 172 -21.84 24.04 20.50
C ASP A 172 -21.17 22.89 19.70
N TRP A 173 -20.60 23.18 18.53
CA TRP A 173 -20.10 22.16 17.59
C TRP A 173 -18.66 22.39 17.12
N PRO A 174 -17.67 22.64 18.00
CA PRO A 174 -16.27 22.67 17.61
C PRO A 174 -15.77 21.26 17.24
N LEU A 175 -14.59 21.20 16.63
CA LEU A 175 -13.84 19.95 16.57
C LEU A 175 -13.44 19.51 17.97
N GLN A 176 -13.55 18.22 18.25
CA GLN A 176 -13.04 17.64 19.49
C GLN A 176 -11.51 17.77 19.51
N ALA A 177 -10.97 18.47 20.50
CA ALA A 177 -9.53 18.52 20.75
C ALA A 177 -9.03 17.15 21.21
N LEU A 178 -7.87 16.75 20.70
CA LEU A 178 -7.11 15.60 21.20
C LEU A 178 -5.87 16.11 21.92
N ARG A 179 -5.36 15.30 22.86
CA ARG A 179 -4.15 15.66 23.59
C ARG A 179 -2.94 15.46 22.69
N LEU A 180 -2.07 16.47 22.67
CA LEU A 180 -0.82 16.47 21.91
C LEU A 180 0.29 16.98 22.82
N GLU A 181 1.37 16.22 22.93
CA GLU A 181 2.56 16.59 23.68
C GLU A 181 3.80 16.36 22.81
N ALA A 182 4.81 17.21 22.96
CA ALA A 182 6.05 17.11 22.19
C ALA A 182 7.20 16.64 23.08
N TYR A 183 8.06 15.78 22.53
CA TYR A 183 9.31 15.37 23.16
C TYR A 183 10.42 15.45 22.11
N ARG A 184 11.35 16.38 22.29
CA ARG A 184 12.58 16.50 21.46
C ARG A 184 12.34 16.47 19.95
N GLY A 185 11.37 17.27 19.50
CA GLY A 185 10.95 17.39 18.09
C GLY A 185 9.91 16.37 17.63
N PHE A 186 9.65 15.30 18.40
CA PHE A 186 8.60 14.33 18.12
C PHE A 186 7.25 14.76 18.70
N LEU A 187 6.18 14.52 17.95
CA LEU A 187 4.81 14.87 18.29
C LEU A 187 4.04 13.59 18.67
N PHE A 188 3.58 13.50 19.91
CA PHE A 188 2.78 12.38 20.40
C PHE A 188 1.34 12.82 20.62
N VAL A 189 0.39 12.01 20.13
CA VAL A 189 -1.04 12.26 20.24
C VAL A 189 -1.72 11.12 20.99
N THR A 190 -2.72 11.45 21.80
CA THR A 190 -3.63 10.47 22.39
C THR A 190 -5.07 10.99 22.38
N ALA A 191 -6.01 10.08 22.17
CA ALA A 191 -7.45 10.35 22.30
C ALA A 191 -7.97 10.05 23.72
N SER A 192 -7.10 9.61 24.62
CA SER A 192 -7.46 9.30 26.00
C SER A 192 -7.27 10.51 26.91
N ASP A 193 -8.38 11.00 27.45
CA ASP A 193 -8.37 12.06 28.45
C ASP A 193 -7.72 11.61 29.76
N SER A 194 -7.74 10.31 30.04
CA SER A 194 -7.18 9.72 31.27
C SER A 194 -5.73 9.25 31.14
N ALA A 195 -5.11 9.38 29.96
CA ALA A 195 -3.68 9.04 29.82
C ALA A 195 -2.84 9.91 30.77
N PRO A 196 -1.76 9.40 31.38
CA PRO A 196 -0.83 10.28 32.10
C PRO A 196 -0.17 11.28 31.13
N ALA A 197 0.49 12.31 31.66
CA ALA A 197 1.35 13.18 30.85
C ALA A 197 2.40 12.34 30.11
N LEU A 198 2.85 12.78 28.92
CA LEU A 198 3.82 12.05 28.12
C LEU A 198 5.10 11.80 28.92
N GLN A 199 5.60 12.80 29.65
CA GLN A 199 6.81 12.66 30.47
C GLN A 199 6.70 11.56 31.53
N ALA A 200 5.52 11.36 32.14
CA ALA A 200 5.32 10.28 33.09
C ALA A 200 5.37 8.89 32.42
N SER A 201 4.94 8.81 31.15
CA SER A 201 5.06 7.59 30.34
C SER A 201 6.50 7.33 29.92
N LEU A 202 7.25 8.38 29.58
CA LEU A 202 8.67 8.30 29.23
C LEU A 202 9.58 8.05 30.43
N GLY A 203 9.17 8.43 31.63
CA GLY A 203 9.90 8.24 32.88
C GLY A 203 11.30 8.84 32.82
N ASN A 204 12.34 8.01 32.98
CA ASN A 204 13.74 8.45 33.00
C ASN A 204 14.46 8.33 31.65
N ILE A 205 13.75 8.32 30.50
CA ILE A 205 14.35 8.08 29.17
C ILE A 205 15.54 8.98 28.81
N ASP A 206 15.62 10.20 29.38
CA ASP A 206 16.75 11.10 29.14
C ASP A 206 18.07 10.55 29.68
N VAL A 207 18.04 9.61 30.63
CA VAL A 207 19.24 8.87 31.06
C VAL A 207 19.84 8.04 29.94
N ALA A 208 19.08 7.73 28.88
CA ALA A 208 19.55 7.08 27.65
C ALA A 208 19.79 8.11 26.54
N LEU A 209 18.78 8.94 26.20
CA LEU A 209 18.79 9.78 25.00
C LEU A 209 19.46 11.15 25.16
N GLY A 210 19.92 11.52 26.36
CA GLY A 210 20.46 12.85 26.65
C GLY A 210 21.65 13.30 25.80
N ASP A 211 22.46 12.37 25.27
CA ASP A 211 23.65 12.71 24.48
C ASP A 211 23.32 13.16 23.04
N TRP A 212 22.12 12.87 22.52
CA TRP A 212 21.72 13.18 21.15
C TRP A 212 20.83 14.41 21.14
N PRO A 213 21.16 15.55 20.51
CA PRO A 213 20.29 16.73 20.45
C PRO A 213 19.12 16.54 19.45
N LEU A 214 18.17 15.64 19.74
CA LEU A 214 17.12 15.23 18.78
C LEU A 214 16.18 16.36 18.34
N GLU A 215 16.08 17.43 19.13
CA GLU A 215 15.42 18.69 18.74
C GLU A 215 16.08 19.38 17.54
N ASP A 216 17.39 19.20 17.34
CA ASP A 216 18.17 19.78 16.24
C ASP A 216 18.27 18.85 15.02
N PHE A 217 17.66 17.67 15.10
CA PHE A 217 17.61 16.72 13.99
C PHE A 217 16.45 17.07 13.05
N VAL A 218 16.68 16.83 11.75
CA VAL A 218 15.68 17.04 10.69
C VAL A 218 15.33 15.73 9.99
N THR A 219 14.08 15.62 9.57
CA THR A 219 13.58 14.48 8.81
C THR A 219 14.06 14.60 7.37
N VAL A 220 14.86 13.63 6.93
CA VAL A 220 15.43 13.60 5.57
C VAL A 220 14.69 12.63 4.65
N GLY A 221 13.89 11.74 5.22
CA GLY A 221 13.04 10.81 4.49
C GLY A 221 12.10 10.07 5.42
N ARG A 222 11.04 9.51 4.83
CA ARG A 222 10.07 8.66 5.50
C ARG A 222 9.64 7.57 4.54
N ALA A 223 9.43 6.36 5.05
CA ALA A 223 8.90 5.22 4.30
C ALA A 223 7.74 4.59 5.07
N GLU A 224 6.81 3.96 4.35
CA GLU A 224 5.70 3.24 4.95
C GLU A 224 5.50 1.87 4.30
N TYR A 225 5.28 0.85 5.13
CA TYR A 225 5.17 -0.54 4.74
C TYR A 225 3.91 -1.15 5.34
N HIS A 226 3.13 -1.84 4.52
CA HIS A 226 2.02 -2.67 5.00
C HIS A 226 2.52 -4.10 5.11
N VAL A 227 2.43 -4.67 6.31
CA VAL A 227 2.99 -5.97 6.62
C VAL A 227 1.87 -6.91 7.04
N GLU A 228 1.84 -8.10 6.46
CA GLU A 228 0.86 -9.15 6.74
C GLU A 228 1.18 -9.92 8.04
N CYS A 229 1.47 -9.19 9.12
CA CYS A 229 1.67 -9.75 10.43
C CYS A 229 1.10 -8.88 11.56
N ASN A 230 0.87 -9.49 12.71
CA ASN A 230 0.49 -8.84 13.94
C ASN A 230 1.59 -7.88 14.40
N TRP A 231 1.17 -6.70 14.84
CA TRP A 231 2.05 -5.58 15.22
C TRP A 231 3.09 -5.96 16.28
N LYS A 232 2.80 -6.94 17.13
CA LYS A 232 3.72 -7.41 18.17
C LYS A 232 4.94 -8.10 17.60
N PHE A 233 4.84 -8.89 16.53
CA PHE A 233 6.02 -9.54 15.95
C PHE A 233 7.06 -8.52 15.49
N LEU A 234 6.61 -7.41 14.90
CA LEU A 234 7.48 -6.33 14.46
C LEU A 234 8.14 -5.60 15.63
N MET A 235 7.39 -5.32 16.70
CA MET A 235 7.93 -4.71 17.92
C MET A 235 8.89 -5.66 18.67
N GLN A 236 8.61 -6.97 18.68
CA GLN A 236 9.47 -8.00 19.26
C GLN A 236 10.77 -8.12 18.46
N ASN A 237 10.68 -8.31 17.14
CA ASN A 237 11.81 -8.45 16.22
C ASN A 237 12.79 -7.27 16.33
N THR A 238 12.25 -6.06 16.39
CA THR A 238 13.09 -4.87 16.48
C THR A 238 13.73 -4.67 17.86
N SER A 239 13.23 -5.33 18.90
CA SER A 239 13.72 -5.18 20.28
C SER A 239 14.86 -6.14 20.66
N GLU A 240 15.44 -6.87 19.70
CA GLU A 240 16.52 -7.84 19.96
C GLU A 240 17.51 -7.92 18.79
N THR A 241 18.67 -8.54 19.01
CA THR A 241 19.71 -8.73 17.98
C THR A 241 20.06 -10.20 17.72
N TYR A 242 19.32 -11.14 18.30
CA TYR A 242 19.51 -12.58 18.12
C TYR A 242 19.30 -13.02 16.67
N HIS A 243 18.27 -12.50 15.99
CA HIS A 243 17.98 -12.88 14.60
C HIS A 243 19.05 -12.39 13.61
N THR A 244 19.82 -11.35 13.95
CA THR A 244 20.74 -10.65 13.04
C THR A 244 21.79 -11.56 12.42
N SER A 245 22.21 -12.60 13.16
CA SER A 245 23.21 -13.58 12.70
C SER A 245 22.69 -14.53 11.60
N TYR A 246 21.38 -14.57 11.40
CA TYR A 246 20.70 -15.52 10.51
C TYR A 246 19.86 -14.81 9.46
N VAL A 247 18.92 -13.97 9.88
CA VAL A 247 18.03 -13.21 8.98
C VAL A 247 18.85 -12.19 8.19
N HIS A 248 19.68 -11.41 8.88
CA HIS A 248 20.54 -10.39 8.26
C HIS A 248 21.96 -10.89 7.95
N ARG A 249 22.16 -12.21 7.81
CA ARG A 249 23.49 -12.80 7.67
C ARG A 249 24.28 -12.22 6.49
N THR A 250 23.60 -11.98 5.38
CA THR A 250 24.21 -11.47 4.13
C THR A 250 24.17 -9.95 4.02
N SER A 251 23.50 -9.27 4.96
CA SER A 251 23.27 -7.83 4.93
C SER A 251 23.99 -7.12 6.08
N LEU A 252 23.39 -7.11 7.28
CA LEU A 252 23.92 -6.40 8.46
C LEU A 252 25.00 -7.17 9.20
N GLY A 253 24.95 -8.51 9.14
CA GLY A 253 25.79 -9.38 9.94
C GLY A 253 25.40 -9.44 11.42
N PRO A 254 26.13 -10.22 12.22
CA PRO A 254 25.86 -10.42 13.64
C PRO A 254 26.14 -9.15 14.46
N MET A 255 25.21 -8.77 15.33
CA MET A 255 25.38 -7.65 16.27
C MET A 255 25.49 -8.14 17.72
N ALA A 256 26.65 -7.90 18.34
CA ALA A 256 26.82 -8.10 19.78
C ALA A 256 26.04 -7.01 20.53
N SER A 257 25.28 -7.40 21.54
CA SER A 257 24.45 -6.46 22.29
C SER A 257 24.33 -6.82 23.76
N GLU A 258 23.91 -5.84 24.55
CA GLU A 258 23.65 -6.01 25.98
C GLU A 258 22.47 -5.15 26.45
N PRO A 259 21.86 -5.46 27.61
CA PRO A 259 20.82 -4.65 28.20
C PRO A 259 21.29 -3.21 28.49
N ILE A 260 20.47 -2.22 28.16
CA ILE A 260 20.82 -0.82 28.42
C ILE A 260 21.07 -0.54 29.91
N ALA A 261 20.35 -1.23 30.81
CA ALA A 261 20.51 -1.10 32.25
C ALA A 261 21.94 -1.45 32.71
N LYS A 262 22.53 -2.48 32.09
CA LYS A 262 23.90 -2.90 32.37
C LYS A 262 24.91 -1.83 31.94
N PHE A 263 24.69 -1.22 30.78
CA PHE A 263 25.59 -0.19 30.25
C PHE A 263 25.46 1.14 31.03
N LEU A 264 24.24 1.57 31.33
CA LEU A 264 23.97 2.84 32.01
C LEU A 264 24.10 2.76 33.54
N GLY A 265 24.08 1.56 34.13
CA GLY A 265 24.07 1.35 35.57
C GLY A 265 22.76 1.76 36.26
N VAL A 266 21.69 1.96 35.50
CA VAL A 266 20.36 2.35 36.00
C VAL A 266 19.27 1.65 35.21
N GLU A 267 18.24 1.18 35.91
CA GLU A 267 17.10 0.53 35.28
C GLU A 267 16.20 1.54 34.51
N PRO A 268 15.68 1.18 33.33
CA PRO A 268 14.69 1.98 32.63
C PRO A 268 13.39 2.08 33.45
N CYS A 269 12.97 3.31 33.71
CA CYS A 269 11.71 3.66 34.36
C CYS A 269 10.79 4.33 33.33
N GLY A 270 9.54 3.88 33.29
CA GLY A 270 8.57 4.26 32.26
C GLY A 270 8.34 3.15 31.23
N SER A 271 7.61 3.50 30.18
CA SER A 271 7.19 2.61 29.09
C SER A 271 8.26 2.52 28.01
N TRP A 272 9.49 2.18 28.40
CA TRP A 272 10.59 1.99 27.46
C TRP A 272 11.63 0.98 27.96
N ASP A 273 12.39 0.43 27.02
CA ASP A 273 13.63 -0.31 27.24
C ASP A 273 14.56 -0.08 26.05
N ALA A 274 15.81 -0.53 26.13
CA ALA A 274 16.73 -0.45 25.00
C ALA A 274 17.77 -1.55 24.95
N VAL A 275 18.22 -1.82 23.73
CA VAL A 275 19.39 -2.64 23.46
C VAL A 275 20.59 -1.72 23.21
N HIS A 276 21.67 -1.91 23.95
CA HIS A 276 22.95 -1.27 23.67
C HIS A 276 23.76 -2.16 22.72
N VAL A 277 24.19 -1.60 21.60
CA VAL A 277 25.12 -2.25 20.67
C VAL A 277 26.47 -1.52 20.74
N PRO A 278 27.48 -2.09 21.41
CA PRO A 278 28.81 -1.51 21.48
C PRO A 278 29.45 -1.46 20.09
N GLY A 279 30.25 -0.43 19.84
CA GLY A 279 30.99 -0.29 18.58
C GLY A 279 31.80 1.00 18.52
N ASP A 280 32.70 1.05 17.55
CA ASP A 280 33.55 2.24 17.31
C ASP A 280 32.99 3.17 16.24
N ARG A 281 32.00 2.70 15.46
CA ARG A 281 31.40 3.41 14.31
C ARG A 281 29.89 3.15 14.22
N SER A 282 29.16 4.04 13.54
CA SER A 282 27.74 3.85 13.25
C SER A 282 27.44 2.49 12.60
N VAL A 283 26.36 1.83 13.05
CA VAL A 283 25.89 0.54 12.54
C VAL A 283 25.03 0.66 11.28
N VAL A 284 24.78 1.89 10.81
CA VAL A 284 23.85 2.13 9.70
C VAL A 284 24.47 1.87 8.33
N PRO A 285 25.70 2.30 8.00
CA PRO A 285 26.36 1.85 6.78
C PRO A 285 26.61 0.34 6.80
N MET A 286 26.59 -0.31 5.62
CA MET A 286 26.80 -1.77 5.54
C MET A 286 28.20 -2.15 6.06
N PRO A 287 28.40 -3.42 6.50
CA PRO A 287 29.72 -3.90 6.88
C PRO A 287 30.75 -3.65 5.77
N GLY A 288 31.85 -2.98 6.12
CA GLY A 288 32.92 -2.60 5.18
C GLY A 288 32.72 -1.28 4.43
N GLU A 289 31.53 -0.68 4.47
CA GLU A 289 31.29 0.66 3.89
C GLU A 289 31.73 1.77 4.85
N PRO A 290 32.16 2.94 4.33
CA PRO A 290 32.48 4.10 5.16
C PRO A 290 31.22 4.70 5.81
N ALA A 291 31.37 5.28 7.01
CA ALA A 291 30.39 6.18 7.61
C ALA A 291 30.85 7.63 7.33
N PRO A 292 30.38 8.27 6.25
CA PRO A 292 30.98 9.51 5.74
C PRO A 292 30.54 10.77 6.50
N PHE A 293 29.56 10.66 7.39
CA PHE A 293 29.00 11.82 8.09
C PHE A 293 29.74 12.11 9.39
N PRO A 294 29.79 13.39 9.82
CA PRO A 294 30.39 13.75 11.10
C PRO A 294 29.72 13.03 12.27
N GLU A 295 30.53 12.45 13.15
CA GLU A 295 30.05 11.82 14.37
C GLU A 295 29.82 12.84 15.49
N LEU A 296 28.71 12.65 16.21
CA LEU A 296 28.37 13.25 17.47
C LEU A 296 29.20 12.62 18.59
N ARG A 297 29.55 13.46 19.57
CA ARG A 297 30.21 13.01 20.80
C ARG A 297 29.18 12.45 21.77
N THR A 298 29.00 11.14 21.73
CA THR A 298 28.04 10.39 22.57
C THR A 298 28.78 9.29 23.33
N ARG A 299 28.29 8.91 24.51
CA ARG A 299 28.98 7.88 25.32
C ARG A 299 28.84 6.47 24.74
N ALA A 300 27.78 6.22 23.99
CA ALA A 300 27.51 4.94 23.34
C ALA A 300 27.57 5.07 21.82
N CYS A 301 27.72 3.93 21.16
CA CYS A 301 27.71 3.89 19.71
C CYS A 301 26.30 3.88 19.16
N THR A 302 25.51 2.89 19.56
CA THR A 302 24.15 2.66 19.07
C THR A 302 23.23 2.21 20.19
N TYR A 303 22.05 2.80 20.24
CA TYR A 303 20.92 2.27 21.00
C TYR A 303 19.77 1.94 20.08
N PHE A 304 19.14 0.80 20.33
CA PHE A 304 17.82 0.49 19.82
C PHE A 304 16.80 0.68 20.94
N VAL A 305 16.10 1.81 20.97
CA VAL A 305 15.21 2.17 22.09
C VAL A 305 13.77 1.84 21.72
N SER A 306 13.17 0.89 22.42
CA SER A 306 11.76 0.55 22.26
C SER A 306 10.93 1.38 23.23
N LEU A 307 10.14 2.32 22.70
CA LEU A 307 9.15 3.10 23.42
C LEU A 307 7.79 2.42 23.25
N PHE A 308 7.35 1.75 24.31
CA PHE A 308 6.14 0.96 24.29
C PHE A 308 4.88 1.84 24.18
N PRO A 309 3.81 1.37 23.51
CA PRO A 309 3.73 0.05 22.87
C PRO A 309 4.24 0.00 21.42
N THR A 310 4.21 1.10 20.66
CA THR A 310 4.23 1.03 19.18
C THR A 310 5.38 1.78 18.52
N LEU A 311 6.43 2.16 19.26
CA LEU A 311 7.51 2.97 18.71
C LEU A 311 8.87 2.36 19.04
N GLN A 312 9.75 2.37 18.05
CA GLN A 312 11.17 2.27 18.25
C GLN A 312 11.86 3.56 17.80
N LEU A 313 12.81 4.04 18.58
CA LEU A 313 13.67 5.17 18.26
C LEU A 313 15.12 4.72 18.42
N ASN A 314 15.84 4.70 17.32
CA ASN A 314 17.22 4.25 17.28
C ASN A 314 18.14 5.44 17.05
N VAL A 315 19.22 5.48 17.82
CA VAL A 315 20.19 6.57 17.78
C VAL A 315 21.58 6.01 17.59
N THR A 316 22.36 6.69 16.76
CA THR A 316 23.76 6.36 16.45
C THR A 316 24.60 7.63 16.48
N ARG A 317 25.91 7.51 16.27
CA ARG A 317 26.80 8.68 16.32
C ARG A 317 26.56 9.70 15.21
N ASP A 318 25.97 9.36 14.08
CA ASP A 318 25.81 10.26 12.94
C ASP A 318 24.35 10.55 12.58
N CYS A 319 23.45 9.62 12.89
CA CYS A 319 22.05 9.70 12.54
C CYS A 319 21.14 9.05 13.58
N ALA A 320 19.83 9.21 13.38
CA ALA A 320 18.80 8.51 14.12
C ALA A 320 17.69 8.07 13.16
N TRP A 321 16.92 7.07 13.54
CA TRP A 321 15.70 6.73 12.82
C TRP A 321 14.64 6.23 13.80
N TRP A 322 13.39 6.38 13.43
CA TRP A 322 12.28 5.88 14.22
C TRP A 322 11.41 4.95 13.39
N MET A 323 10.81 3.97 14.05
CA MET A 323 9.88 3.01 13.48
C MET A 323 8.61 2.99 14.31
N ARG A 324 7.49 3.41 13.73
CA ARG A 324 6.17 3.30 14.35
C ARG A 324 5.42 2.10 13.76
N VAL A 325 4.90 1.23 14.60
CA VAL A 325 4.15 0.03 14.20
C VAL A 325 2.72 0.13 14.70
N LEU A 326 1.75 0.35 13.81
CA LEU A 326 0.33 0.43 14.17
C LEU A 326 -0.44 -0.76 13.57
N PRO A 327 -1.27 -1.47 14.36
CA PRO A 327 -2.09 -2.53 13.81
C PRO A 327 -3.19 -1.97 12.90
N THR A 328 -3.41 -2.65 11.77
CA THR A 328 -4.56 -2.42 10.88
C THR A 328 -5.61 -3.54 11.02
N SER A 329 -5.21 -4.71 11.50
CA SER A 329 -6.08 -5.78 11.96
C SER A 329 -5.37 -6.66 13.00
N ALA A 330 -5.99 -7.78 13.40
CA ALA A 330 -5.35 -8.77 14.27
C ALA A 330 -4.12 -9.44 13.64
N THR A 331 -3.97 -9.40 12.31
CA THR A 331 -2.88 -10.09 11.59
C THR A 331 -2.21 -9.21 10.54
N THR A 332 -2.47 -7.90 10.54
CA THR A 332 -1.85 -6.95 9.61
C THR A 332 -1.48 -5.66 10.32
N SER A 333 -0.40 -5.03 9.88
CA SER A 333 0.16 -3.82 10.49
C SER A 333 0.63 -2.82 9.43
N CYS A 334 0.70 -1.55 9.82
CA CYS A 334 1.41 -0.51 9.10
C CYS A 334 2.67 -0.14 9.88
N VAL A 335 3.82 -0.17 9.19
CA VAL A 335 5.12 0.24 9.70
C VAL A 335 5.51 1.53 9.01
N THR A 336 5.66 2.60 9.78
CA THR A 336 6.19 3.86 9.29
C THR A 336 7.60 4.05 9.81
N GLN A 337 8.57 4.35 8.94
CA GLN A 337 9.92 4.72 9.32
C GLN A 337 10.27 6.14 8.94
N GLY A 338 10.95 6.87 9.81
CA GLY A 338 11.51 8.18 9.50
C GLY A 338 13.01 8.25 9.79
N PHE A 339 13.75 8.88 8.90
CA PHE A 339 15.21 8.98 8.94
C PHE A 339 15.63 10.39 9.31
N LEU A 340 16.54 10.50 10.28
CA LEU A 340 16.91 11.76 10.91
C LEU A 340 18.42 11.96 10.89
N PHE A 341 18.84 13.18 10.58
CA PHE A 341 20.22 13.62 10.71
C PHE A 341 20.26 14.96 11.45
N PRO A 342 21.37 15.32 12.11
CA PRO A 342 21.59 16.68 12.57
C PRO A 342 21.36 17.67 11.43
N ALA A 343 20.68 18.80 11.69
CA ALA A 343 20.44 19.83 10.68
C ALA A 343 21.72 20.24 9.94
N SER A 344 22.82 20.44 10.67
CA SER A 344 24.12 20.77 10.11
C SER A 344 24.67 19.72 9.15
N THR A 345 24.40 18.43 9.39
CA THR A 345 24.78 17.33 8.49
C THR A 345 23.90 17.33 7.24
N ALA A 346 22.59 17.53 7.39
CA ALA A 346 21.64 17.56 6.28
C ALA A 346 21.87 18.75 5.32
N GLU A 347 22.47 19.83 5.82
CA GLU A 347 22.84 21.04 5.05
C GLU A 347 24.16 20.88 4.26
N MET A 348 24.92 19.81 4.47
CA MET A 348 26.17 19.60 3.74
C MET A 348 25.91 19.48 2.22
N PRO A 349 26.71 20.13 1.35
CA PRO A 349 26.54 20.02 -0.11
C PRO A 349 26.59 18.58 -0.64
N SER A 350 27.40 17.73 -0.02
CA SER A 350 27.56 16.31 -0.35
C SER A 350 26.53 15.39 0.33
N PHE A 351 25.60 15.92 1.13
CA PHE A 351 24.68 15.12 1.95
C PHE A 351 23.92 14.08 1.13
N ARG A 352 23.31 14.50 0.02
CA ARG A 352 22.48 13.63 -0.83
C ARG A 352 23.27 12.46 -1.41
N ASP A 353 24.51 12.69 -1.82
CA ASP A 353 25.36 11.67 -2.43
C ASP A 353 25.85 10.66 -1.38
N LEU A 354 26.16 11.16 -0.18
CA LEU A 354 26.64 10.36 0.94
C LEU A 354 25.54 9.60 1.70
N LEU A 355 24.27 9.94 1.48
CA LEU A 355 23.12 9.34 2.15
C LEU A 355 22.78 7.94 1.64
N GLN A 356 23.15 7.61 0.39
CA GLN A 356 22.71 6.38 -0.29
C GLN A 356 23.02 5.06 0.47
N PRO A 357 24.20 4.87 1.09
CA PRO A 357 24.49 3.69 1.90
C PRO A 357 23.49 3.47 3.05
N TYR A 358 23.06 4.55 3.70
CA TYR A 358 22.13 4.50 4.84
C TYR A 358 20.74 4.06 4.38
N LEU A 359 20.23 4.68 3.32
CA LEU A 359 18.92 4.34 2.74
C LEU A 359 18.88 2.88 2.27
N ARG A 360 19.94 2.42 1.59
CA ARG A 360 20.07 1.03 1.14
C ARG A 360 20.00 0.05 2.31
N ARG A 361 20.78 0.30 3.36
CA ARG A 361 20.78 -0.57 4.54
C ARG A 361 19.42 -0.63 5.21
N TRP A 362 18.75 0.52 5.38
CA TRP A 362 17.43 0.55 5.99
C TRP A 362 16.39 -0.20 5.16
N ASP A 363 16.38 -0.04 3.83
CA ASP A 363 15.43 -0.77 2.97
C ASP A 363 15.66 -2.28 3.00
N ILE A 364 16.92 -2.74 2.97
CA ILE A 364 17.26 -4.18 3.05
C ILE A 364 16.79 -4.77 4.39
N ALA A 365 17.18 -4.13 5.51
CA ALA A 365 16.86 -4.63 6.84
C ALA A 365 15.35 -4.77 7.04
N VAL A 366 14.58 -3.76 6.62
CA VAL A 366 13.12 -3.77 6.76
C VAL A 366 12.45 -4.86 5.95
N ARG A 367 12.92 -5.13 4.73
CA ARG A 367 12.36 -6.22 3.92
C ARG A 367 12.61 -7.58 4.55
N GLU A 368 13.84 -7.82 5.00
CA GLU A 368 14.21 -9.07 5.67
C GLU A 368 13.39 -9.27 6.96
N ASP A 369 13.21 -8.20 7.75
CA ASP A 369 12.37 -8.20 8.97
C ASP A 369 10.89 -8.47 8.69
N ASN A 370 10.35 -7.86 7.63
CA ASN A 370 8.96 -8.05 7.25
C ASN A 370 8.70 -9.48 6.77
N ASP A 371 9.63 -10.06 6.01
CA ASP A 371 9.52 -11.42 5.49
C ASP A 371 9.53 -12.46 6.61
N ILE A 372 10.43 -12.33 7.60
CA ILE A 372 10.46 -13.24 8.75
C ILE A 372 9.23 -13.08 9.65
N SER A 373 8.73 -11.84 9.82
CA SER A 373 7.52 -11.57 10.60
C SER A 373 6.26 -12.17 9.96
N LEU A 374 6.16 -12.14 8.63
CA LEU A 374 5.10 -12.83 7.88
C LEU A 374 5.19 -14.36 8.07
N ASN A 375 6.40 -14.91 8.07
CA ASN A 375 6.59 -16.33 8.34
C ASN A 375 6.09 -16.72 9.74
N GLN A 376 6.46 -15.94 10.77
CA GLN A 376 5.97 -16.13 12.14
C GLN A 376 4.45 -16.04 12.23
N GLN A 377 3.83 -15.07 11.55
CA GLN A 377 2.38 -14.91 11.52
C GLN A 377 1.66 -16.14 10.97
N LYS A 378 2.18 -16.76 9.91
CA LYS A 378 1.60 -17.97 9.34
C LYS A 378 1.72 -19.15 10.31
N ALA A 379 2.87 -19.29 10.96
CA ALA A 379 3.14 -20.41 11.86
C ALA A 379 2.40 -20.31 13.21
N CYS A 380 2.17 -19.10 13.75
CA CYS A 380 1.56 -18.92 15.06
C CYS A 380 0.08 -19.35 15.12
N GLN A 381 -0.57 -19.51 13.97
CA GLN A 381 -1.94 -20.03 13.83
C GLN A 381 -2.01 -21.55 13.96
N SER A 382 -0.87 -22.25 13.93
CA SER A 382 -0.83 -23.69 14.07
C SER A 382 -1.30 -24.12 15.47
N PRO A 383 -2.18 -25.13 15.59
CA PRO A 383 -2.53 -25.71 16.90
C PRO A 383 -1.34 -26.37 17.61
N GLN A 384 -0.21 -26.53 16.90
CA GLN A 384 1.04 -27.06 17.47
C GLN A 384 1.92 -25.96 18.07
N HIS A 385 1.58 -24.68 17.89
CA HIS A 385 2.36 -23.58 18.46
C HIS A 385 2.41 -23.69 19.98
N ARG A 386 3.62 -23.57 20.55
CA ARG A 386 3.85 -23.58 22.00
C ARG A 386 4.78 -22.43 22.38
N PRO A 387 4.48 -21.68 23.46
CA PRO A 387 5.41 -20.74 24.07
C PRO A 387 6.83 -21.31 24.25
N GLY A 388 7.81 -20.68 23.62
CA GLY A 388 9.22 -21.06 23.68
C GLY A 388 9.98 -20.30 24.78
N PRO A 389 11.15 -20.79 25.24
CA PRO A 389 12.04 -20.01 26.10
C PRO A 389 12.66 -18.84 25.33
N TYR A 390 12.87 -17.72 26.00
CA TYR A 390 13.64 -16.60 25.44
C TYR A 390 15.14 -16.93 25.44
N HIS A 391 15.84 -16.46 24.41
CA HIS A 391 17.29 -16.38 24.36
C HIS A 391 17.80 -15.20 25.21
N GLY A 392 19.05 -15.27 25.68
CA GLY A 392 19.64 -14.23 26.54
C GLY A 392 19.72 -12.82 25.93
N LEU A 393 19.51 -12.68 24.62
CA LEU A 393 19.47 -11.41 23.87
C LEU A 393 18.04 -10.85 23.70
N GLU A 394 17.01 -11.57 24.15
CA GLU A 394 15.60 -11.20 24.00
C GLU A 394 15.01 -10.58 25.28
N PHE A 395 15.85 -9.92 26.10
CA PHE A 395 15.44 -9.34 27.39
C PHE A 395 14.39 -8.23 27.23
N ALA A 396 14.51 -7.38 26.20
CA ALA A 396 13.54 -6.33 25.93
C ALA A 396 12.22 -6.90 25.38
N VAL A 397 12.28 -8.02 24.64
CA VAL A 397 11.11 -8.78 24.19
C VAL A 397 10.30 -9.30 25.37
N HIS A 398 10.97 -9.88 26.38
CA HIS A 398 10.30 -10.33 27.60
C HIS A 398 9.58 -9.20 28.34
N ARG A 399 10.21 -8.02 28.46
CA ARG A 399 9.57 -6.85 29.07
C ARG A 399 8.37 -6.36 28.27
N PHE A 400 8.50 -6.31 26.94
CA PHE A 400 7.41 -5.95 26.04
C PHE A 400 6.21 -6.90 26.19
N ASP A 401 6.47 -8.22 26.21
CA ASP A 401 5.41 -9.23 26.32
C ASP A 401 4.65 -9.14 27.64
N LYS A 402 5.36 -8.92 28.75
CA LYS A 402 4.71 -8.67 30.06
C LYS A 402 3.82 -7.44 30.00
N MET A 403 4.31 -6.33 29.44
CA MET A 403 3.54 -5.09 29.32
C MET A 403 2.25 -5.31 28.51
N VAL A 404 2.30 -6.07 27.41
CA VAL A 404 1.10 -6.42 26.63
C VAL A 404 0.10 -7.20 27.49
N VAL A 405 0.54 -8.24 28.20
CA VAL A 405 -0.36 -9.09 28.99
C VAL A 405 -0.93 -8.33 30.18
N GLU A 406 -0.13 -7.56 30.92
CA GLU A 406 -0.58 -6.75 32.07
C GLU A 406 -1.65 -5.74 31.63
N ALA A 407 -1.43 -5.04 30.51
CA ALA A 407 -2.39 -4.08 29.99
C ALA A 407 -3.69 -4.77 29.54
N VAL A 408 -3.60 -5.90 28.85
CA VAL A 408 -4.78 -6.64 28.36
C VAL A 408 -5.57 -7.27 29.51
N LEU A 409 -4.92 -7.81 30.54
CA LEU A 409 -5.62 -8.43 31.68
C LEU A 409 -6.13 -7.40 32.69
N GLY A 410 -5.47 -6.24 32.82
CA GLY A 410 -5.80 -5.22 33.82
C GLY A 410 -5.28 -5.53 35.22
N GLU A 411 -4.30 -6.43 35.33
CA GLU A 411 -3.65 -6.84 36.58
C GLU A 411 -2.13 -6.58 36.46
N THR A 412 -1.54 -5.91 37.45
CA THR A 412 -0.10 -6.00 37.68
C THR A 412 0.13 -7.26 38.49
N VAL A 413 0.66 -8.31 37.86
CA VAL A 413 0.91 -9.58 38.55
C VAL A 413 2.19 -9.42 39.37
N SER A 414 2.06 -9.06 40.65
CA SER A 414 3.18 -9.12 41.58
C SER A 414 3.59 -10.58 41.75
N CYS A 415 4.79 -10.92 41.27
CA CYS A 415 5.37 -12.24 41.55
C CYS A 415 5.68 -12.30 43.04
N GLU A 416 4.85 -13.01 43.81
CA GLU A 416 5.10 -13.26 45.23
C GLU A 416 6.48 -13.93 45.39
N SER A 417 7.37 -13.25 46.09
CA SER A 417 8.63 -13.82 46.53
C SER A 417 8.35 -15.01 47.44
N ARG A 418 9.00 -16.15 47.14
CA ARG A 418 9.07 -17.27 48.07
C ARG A 418 9.63 -16.78 49.40
N GLY A 419 8.93 -17.16 50.46
CA GLY A 419 9.04 -16.57 51.78
C GLY A 419 10.44 -16.62 52.40
N ASP A 420 10.75 -15.57 53.14
CA ASP A 420 11.46 -15.66 54.41
C ASP A 420 10.82 -14.65 55.37
N GLY A 421 10.48 -15.14 56.56
CA GLY A 421 9.67 -14.41 57.53
C GLY A 421 10.44 -13.33 58.28
N GLN A 422 9.79 -12.19 58.48
CA GLN A 422 9.73 -11.47 59.76
C GLN A 422 8.78 -10.27 59.67
N GLN A 423 7.68 -10.33 60.42
CA GLN A 423 6.88 -9.16 60.82
C GLN A 423 7.64 -8.35 61.90
N PRO A 424 7.38 -7.03 62.05
CA PRO A 424 6.33 -6.59 62.99
C PRO A 424 5.51 -5.33 62.60
N LEU A 425 4.18 -5.46 62.82
CA LEU A 425 3.22 -4.57 63.52
C LEU A 425 3.09 -3.06 63.21
N ALA A 426 2.01 -2.74 62.47
CA ALA A 426 0.89 -1.81 62.70
C ALA A 426 1.04 -0.46 63.45
N SER A 427 0.43 0.60 62.87
CA SER A 427 -0.63 1.39 63.53
C SER A 427 -1.50 2.19 62.53
N SER A 428 -2.81 2.13 62.72
CA SER A 428 -3.84 3.01 62.08
C SER A 428 -4.17 4.18 63.04
N PRO A 429 -4.94 5.23 62.63
CA PRO A 429 -6.41 5.11 62.75
C PRO A 429 -7.30 5.98 61.81
N SER A 430 -8.54 5.50 61.62
CA SER A 430 -9.87 6.18 61.63
C SER A 430 -10.12 7.48 60.82
N SER A 431 -11.27 7.83 60.22
CA SER A 431 -12.70 7.45 60.39
C SER A 431 -13.54 8.10 59.26
N SER A 432 -14.65 7.46 58.89
CA SER A 432 -15.78 7.96 58.05
C SER A 432 -16.70 8.95 58.84
N PRO A 433 -17.90 9.47 58.41
CA PRO A 433 -18.93 8.82 57.58
C PRO A 433 -19.93 9.66 56.70
N SER A 434 -20.59 8.96 55.75
CA SER A 434 -22.05 8.98 55.37
C SER A 434 -22.69 10.26 54.75
N PHE A 435 -23.75 10.28 53.92
CA PHE A 435 -24.99 9.49 53.70
C PHE A 435 -25.45 9.61 52.21
N GLY A 436 -26.03 8.59 51.56
CA GLY A 436 -27.49 8.32 51.46
C GLY A 436 -28.05 8.82 50.11
N THR A 437 -28.95 8.23 49.33
CA THR A 437 -29.88 7.08 49.43
C THR A 437 -30.44 6.78 48.02
N ALA A 438 -30.87 5.54 47.78
CA ALA A 438 -31.49 5.04 46.56
C ALA A 438 -33.04 5.04 46.58
N ARG A 439 -33.69 5.04 45.41
CA ARG A 439 -34.90 4.26 44.99
C ARG A 439 -35.38 4.75 43.60
N ALA A 440 -35.51 3.92 42.56
CA ALA A 440 -36.59 2.96 42.23
C ALA A 440 -37.93 3.68 41.86
N SER A 441 -38.76 3.34 40.86
CA SER A 441 -38.87 2.30 39.81
C SER A 441 -40.13 2.62 38.95
N LEU A 442 -40.40 1.80 37.92
CA LEU A 442 -41.69 1.54 37.20
C LEU A 442 -42.08 2.48 36.04
N MET A 443 -42.07 2.04 34.76
CA MET A 443 -42.99 1.11 34.03
C MET A 443 -44.39 1.69 33.72
N ALA A 444 -44.71 1.93 32.44
CA ALA A 444 -45.88 1.36 31.73
C ALA A 444 -46.00 1.87 30.27
N GLN A 445 -46.14 0.92 29.33
CA GLN A 445 -47.09 0.78 28.20
C GLN A 445 -47.65 2.08 27.56
N GLY A 446 -47.70 2.31 26.24
CA GLY A 446 -47.78 1.45 25.07
C GLY A 446 -48.90 2.00 24.17
N THR A 447 -48.66 2.19 22.87
CA THR A 447 -49.69 2.10 21.80
C THR A 447 -49.04 2.21 20.43
N GLU A 448 -49.24 1.17 19.61
CA GLU A 448 -49.02 1.17 18.17
C GLU A 448 -50.09 2.03 17.47
N ARG A 449 -49.69 2.78 16.44
CA ARG A 449 -50.56 3.14 15.32
C ARG A 449 -49.80 2.98 14.01
N THR A 450 -50.29 2.06 13.21
CA THR A 450 -49.97 1.83 11.80
C THR A 450 -50.47 2.99 10.93
N SER A 451 -49.63 3.45 10.00
CA SER A 451 -50.09 4.05 8.75
C SER A 451 -49.13 3.69 7.62
N GLN A 452 -49.58 2.83 6.72
CA GLN A 452 -48.95 2.55 5.43
C GLN A 452 -48.89 3.82 4.59
N GLY A 453 -47.70 4.14 4.08
CA GLY A 453 -47.47 5.20 3.11
C GLY A 453 -46.50 4.69 2.04
N SER A 454 -47.08 4.31 0.90
CA SER A 454 -46.42 3.91 -0.35
C SER A 454 -45.19 4.76 -0.69
N ARG A 455 -44.01 4.13 -0.83
CA ARG A 455 -42.88 4.67 -1.60
C ARG A 455 -42.32 3.59 -2.51
N ARG A 456 -42.43 3.87 -3.81
CA ARG A 456 -41.83 3.13 -4.92
C ARG A 456 -40.38 2.81 -4.62
N ALA A 457 -40.05 1.52 -4.61
CA ALA A 457 -38.70 1.04 -4.69
C ALA A 457 -38.14 1.33 -6.08
N SER A 458 -37.14 2.20 -6.20
CA SER A 458 -36.21 2.15 -7.33
C SER A 458 -35.25 1.00 -7.05
N SER A 459 -35.58 -0.18 -7.58
CA SER A 459 -34.70 -1.33 -7.59
C SER A 459 -33.39 -0.97 -8.29
N SER A 460 -32.27 -0.95 -7.56
CA SER A 460 -30.95 -1.09 -8.16
C SER A 460 -30.90 -2.45 -8.85
N ARG A 461 -30.89 -2.47 -10.18
CA ARG A 461 -30.56 -3.67 -10.94
C ARG A 461 -29.16 -4.11 -10.53
N ALA A 462 -29.03 -5.25 -9.86
CA ALA A 462 -27.79 -6.02 -9.93
C ALA A 462 -27.57 -6.33 -11.42
N GLY A 463 -26.52 -5.77 -12.01
CA GLY A 463 -26.29 -5.81 -13.45
C GLY A 463 -25.99 -7.22 -13.96
N SER A 464 -26.59 -7.59 -15.09
CA SER A 464 -26.15 -8.75 -15.88
C SER A 464 -24.72 -8.52 -16.42
N PRO A 465 -23.92 -9.58 -16.66
CA PRO A 465 -22.59 -9.43 -17.24
C PRO A 465 -22.65 -8.78 -18.63
N ALA A 466 -21.68 -7.91 -18.91
CA ALA A 466 -21.59 -7.25 -20.22
C ALA A 466 -21.22 -8.22 -21.36
N LEU A 467 -20.65 -9.39 -21.01
CA LEU A 467 -20.35 -10.47 -21.94
C LEU A 467 -20.98 -11.79 -21.46
N SER A 468 -21.80 -12.41 -22.31
CA SER A 468 -22.51 -13.68 -22.10
C SER A 468 -22.04 -14.75 -23.08
N PRO A 469 -22.06 -16.05 -22.71
CA PRO A 469 -21.61 -17.12 -23.60
C PRO A 469 -22.31 -17.07 -24.97
N GLY A 470 -21.52 -17.14 -26.04
CA GLY A 470 -22.01 -17.05 -27.43
C GLY A 470 -22.12 -15.62 -27.99
N ASP A 471 -21.84 -14.59 -27.20
CA ASP A 471 -21.76 -13.22 -27.70
C ASP A 471 -20.61 -13.04 -28.71
N THR A 472 -20.80 -12.11 -29.64
CA THR A 472 -19.75 -11.60 -30.51
C THR A 472 -19.12 -10.36 -29.90
N VAL A 473 -17.79 -10.23 -30.01
CA VAL A 473 -17.02 -9.07 -29.55
C VAL A 473 -16.20 -8.47 -30.69
N CYS A 474 -15.87 -7.18 -30.57
CA CYS A 474 -14.95 -6.51 -31.48
C CYS A 474 -13.58 -6.34 -30.81
N VAL A 475 -12.49 -6.66 -31.50
CA VAL A 475 -11.11 -6.39 -31.05
C VAL A 475 -10.43 -5.49 -32.06
N THR A 476 -10.13 -4.25 -31.69
CA THR A 476 -9.46 -3.31 -32.59
C THR A 476 -7.96 -3.52 -32.61
N GLY A 477 -7.32 -3.48 -33.78
CA GLY A 477 -5.87 -3.64 -33.88
C GLY A 477 -5.43 -5.07 -33.55
N ALA A 478 -6.20 -6.05 -34.01
CA ALA A 478 -6.14 -7.45 -33.60
C ALA A 478 -4.79 -8.16 -33.87
N THR A 479 -3.93 -7.60 -34.73
CA THR A 479 -2.56 -8.10 -34.99
C THR A 479 -1.51 -7.55 -34.02
N GLY A 480 -1.93 -6.73 -33.06
CA GLY A 480 -1.07 -6.20 -32.01
C GLY A 480 -0.62 -7.25 -31.00
N PHE A 481 0.45 -6.95 -30.28
CA PHE A 481 1.10 -7.87 -29.33
C PHE A 481 0.13 -8.45 -28.30
N ILE A 482 -0.59 -7.61 -27.54
CA ILE A 482 -1.58 -8.06 -26.54
C ILE A 482 -2.84 -8.61 -27.23
N ALA A 483 -3.23 -8.01 -28.35
CA ALA A 483 -4.49 -8.32 -29.02
C ALA A 483 -4.54 -9.76 -29.55
N LEU A 484 -3.44 -10.30 -30.09
CA LEU A 484 -3.39 -11.70 -30.53
C LEU A 484 -3.63 -12.70 -29.37
N HIS A 485 -3.08 -12.41 -28.19
CA HIS A 485 -3.35 -13.23 -26.98
C HIS A 485 -4.81 -13.11 -26.54
N LEU A 486 -5.40 -11.90 -26.61
CA LEU A 486 -6.81 -11.70 -26.28
C LEU A 486 -7.75 -12.42 -27.27
N VAL A 487 -7.49 -12.33 -28.57
CA VAL A 487 -8.27 -13.04 -29.61
C VAL A 487 -8.21 -14.54 -29.37
N GLU A 488 -7.02 -15.10 -29.10
CA GLU A 488 -6.89 -16.51 -28.77
C GLU A 488 -7.72 -16.89 -27.53
N GLN A 489 -7.62 -16.13 -26.44
CA GLN A 489 -8.35 -16.42 -25.21
C GLN A 489 -9.87 -16.29 -25.38
N LEU A 490 -10.34 -15.30 -26.15
CA LEU A 490 -11.77 -15.12 -26.47
C LEU A 490 -12.34 -16.30 -27.27
N LEU A 491 -11.64 -16.72 -28.32
CA LEU A 491 -12.06 -17.85 -29.16
C LEU A 491 -12.09 -19.14 -28.35
N ARG A 492 -11.06 -19.39 -27.53
CA ARG A 492 -11.02 -20.55 -26.61
C ARG A 492 -12.13 -20.52 -25.57
N ALA A 493 -12.56 -19.34 -25.15
CA ALA A 493 -13.69 -19.15 -24.25
C ALA A 493 -15.06 -19.25 -24.96
N GLY A 494 -15.07 -19.48 -26.28
CA GLY A 494 -16.29 -19.73 -27.06
C GLY A 494 -17.01 -18.47 -27.56
N PHE A 495 -16.33 -17.31 -27.55
CA PHE A 495 -16.90 -16.07 -28.10
C PHE A 495 -16.63 -15.93 -29.59
N GLY A 496 -17.57 -15.30 -30.31
CA GLY A 496 -17.31 -14.84 -31.67
C GLY A 496 -16.44 -13.60 -31.64
N VAL A 497 -15.45 -13.49 -32.53
CA VAL A 497 -14.53 -12.35 -32.57
C VAL A 497 -14.57 -11.68 -33.93
N THR A 498 -14.87 -10.38 -33.95
CA THR A 498 -14.61 -9.49 -35.09
C THR A 498 -13.30 -8.76 -34.85
N ALA A 499 -12.25 -9.20 -35.56
CA ALA A 499 -10.89 -8.69 -35.46
C ALA A 499 -10.64 -7.59 -36.50
N THR A 500 -10.41 -6.36 -36.06
CA THR A 500 -10.12 -5.25 -36.99
C THR A 500 -8.62 -5.05 -37.17
N VAL A 501 -8.22 -4.80 -38.42
CA VAL A 501 -6.82 -4.65 -38.80
C VAL A 501 -6.66 -3.51 -39.80
N ARG A 502 -5.61 -2.71 -39.65
CA ARG A 502 -5.31 -1.63 -40.62
C ARG A 502 -4.70 -2.17 -41.91
N SER A 503 -3.81 -3.16 -41.79
CA SER A 503 -3.05 -3.73 -42.91
C SER A 503 -3.81 -4.85 -43.61
N ARG A 504 -3.62 -4.96 -44.93
CA ARG A 504 -4.03 -6.12 -45.76
C ARG A 504 -2.87 -7.10 -46.02
N SER A 505 -1.77 -6.97 -45.30
CA SER A 505 -0.59 -7.82 -45.48
C SER A 505 -0.85 -9.25 -44.99
N GLU A 506 -0.74 -10.23 -45.88
CA GLU A 506 -0.92 -11.65 -45.55
C GLU A 506 -0.03 -12.10 -44.38
N VAL A 507 1.23 -11.66 -44.35
CA VAL A 507 2.16 -11.98 -43.27
C VAL A 507 1.66 -11.47 -41.92
N LYS A 508 1.09 -10.26 -41.86
CA LYS A 508 0.55 -9.70 -40.62
C LYS A 508 -0.76 -10.37 -40.20
N LEU A 509 -1.52 -10.91 -41.14
CA LEU A 509 -2.80 -11.58 -40.89
C LEU A 509 -2.64 -13.06 -40.57
N ALA A 510 -1.54 -13.70 -40.98
CA ALA A 510 -1.28 -15.11 -40.75
C ALA A 510 -1.54 -15.59 -39.30
N PRO A 511 -1.07 -14.88 -38.24
CA PRO A 511 -1.38 -15.28 -36.87
C PRO A 511 -2.89 -15.30 -36.54
N LEU A 512 -3.69 -14.42 -37.14
CA LEU A 512 -5.14 -14.43 -36.94
C LEU A 512 -5.79 -15.59 -37.72
N TRP A 513 -5.31 -15.91 -38.92
CA TRP A 513 -5.79 -17.06 -39.69
C TRP A 513 -5.54 -18.38 -38.96
N ASP A 514 -4.38 -18.51 -38.31
CA ASP A 514 -4.08 -19.69 -37.48
C ASP A 514 -5.05 -19.82 -36.28
N LEU A 515 -5.47 -18.69 -35.71
CA LEU A 515 -6.45 -18.67 -34.60
C LEU A 515 -7.89 -18.97 -35.06
N ALA A 516 -8.22 -18.85 -36.35
CA ALA A 516 -9.57 -19.12 -36.85
C ALA A 516 -10.03 -20.56 -36.61
N ALA A 517 -9.09 -21.50 -36.40
CA ALA A 517 -9.40 -22.88 -36.03
C ALA A 517 -9.99 -23.02 -34.60
N LEU A 518 -9.86 -22.01 -33.75
CA LEU A 518 -10.30 -22.04 -32.35
C LEU A 518 -11.76 -21.62 -32.15
N GLY A 519 -12.39 -20.95 -33.12
CA GLY A 519 -13.76 -20.46 -33.01
C GLY A 519 -14.16 -19.47 -34.11
N PRO A 520 -15.36 -18.87 -34.02
CA PRO A 520 -15.85 -17.94 -35.04
C PRO A 520 -15.01 -16.65 -35.05
N LEU A 521 -14.21 -16.46 -36.10
CA LEU A 521 -13.35 -15.29 -36.29
C LEU A 521 -13.66 -14.59 -37.63
N LYS A 522 -14.10 -13.33 -37.57
CA LYS A 522 -14.27 -12.44 -38.73
C LYS A 522 -13.12 -11.43 -38.74
N ILE A 523 -12.31 -11.39 -39.79
CA ILE A 523 -11.23 -10.42 -39.95
C ILE A 523 -11.69 -9.28 -40.86
N LEU A 524 -11.60 -8.04 -40.38
CA LEU A 524 -12.00 -6.83 -41.09
C LEU A 524 -10.80 -5.92 -41.39
N PRO A 525 -10.28 -5.94 -42.63
CA PRO A 525 -9.15 -5.11 -43.00
C PRO A 525 -9.54 -3.71 -43.47
N GLY A 526 -8.67 -2.73 -43.19
CA GLY A 526 -8.83 -1.34 -43.61
C GLY A 526 -9.51 -0.44 -42.56
N CYS A 527 -9.73 -0.94 -41.34
CA CYS A 527 -10.17 -0.10 -40.23
C CYS A 527 -9.03 0.81 -39.78
N ASP A 528 -9.23 2.13 -39.93
CA ASP A 528 -8.25 3.16 -39.59
C ASP A 528 -8.82 4.10 -38.53
N LEU A 529 -8.06 4.27 -37.44
CA LEU A 529 -8.41 5.13 -36.30
C LEU A 529 -8.76 6.56 -36.71
N LEU A 530 -8.17 7.08 -37.79
CA LEU A 530 -8.36 8.47 -38.21
C LEU A 530 -9.46 8.65 -39.25
N THR A 531 -10.06 7.57 -39.74
CA THR A 531 -11.20 7.60 -40.66
C THR A 531 -12.51 7.40 -39.88
N PRO A 532 -13.35 8.43 -39.73
CA PRO A 532 -14.63 8.31 -39.05
C PRO A 532 -15.52 7.22 -39.68
N GLY A 533 -16.16 6.41 -38.84
CA GLY A 533 -17.06 5.33 -39.27
C GLY A 533 -16.36 4.07 -39.78
N SER A 534 -15.02 4.03 -39.84
CA SER A 534 -14.28 2.85 -40.33
C SER A 534 -14.43 1.60 -39.45
N PHE A 535 -14.98 1.75 -38.24
CA PHE A 535 -15.27 0.67 -37.30
C PHE A 535 -16.76 0.32 -37.21
N ASP A 536 -17.65 1.03 -37.92
CA ASP A 536 -19.12 0.85 -37.79
C ASP A 536 -19.54 -0.59 -38.11
N GLU A 537 -18.99 -1.20 -39.18
CA GLU A 537 -19.25 -2.61 -39.51
C GLU A 537 -18.70 -3.57 -38.44
N ALA A 538 -17.55 -3.21 -37.84
CA ALA A 538 -16.88 -4.09 -36.90
C ALA A 538 -17.60 -4.23 -35.57
N VAL A 539 -18.28 -3.17 -35.14
CA VAL A 539 -19.00 -3.12 -33.85
C VAL A 539 -20.49 -3.38 -33.98
N ALA A 540 -21.03 -3.48 -35.19
CA ALA A 540 -22.46 -3.61 -35.46
C ALA A 540 -23.15 -4.74 -34.67
N ASP A 541 -22.49 -5.90 -34.55
CA ASP A 541 -23.01 -7.07 -33.83
C ASP A 541 -22.26 -7.32 -32.50
N ALA A 542 -21.42 -6.37 -32.06
CA ALA A 542 -20.55 -6.57 -30.91
C ALA A 542 -21.24 -6.20 -29.58
N SER A 543 -21.26 -7.13 -28.64
CA SER A 543 -21.69 -6.85 -27.26
C SER A 543 -20.65 -6.05 -26.49
N VAL A 544 -19.37 -6.33 -26.72
CA VAL A 544 -18.23 -5.67 -26.09
C VAL A 544 -17.22 -5.29 -27.16
N CYS A 545 -16.64 -4.09 -27.04
CA CYS A 545 -15.52 -3.65 -27.86
C CYS A 545 -14.24 -3.59 -27.01
N PHE A 546 -13.21 -4.31 -27.42
CA PHE A 546 -11.86 -4.23 -26.89
C PHE A 546 -11.06 -3.24 -27.74
N HIS A 547 -10.95 -2.00 -27.26
CA HIS A 547 -10.22 -0.98 -27.97
C HIS A 547 -8.73 -1.03 -27.59
N MET A 548 -7.92 -1.64 -28.46
CA MET A 548 -6.47 -1.81 -28.28
C MET A 548 -5.64 -1.12 -29.36
N ALA A 549 -6.28 -0.60 -30.41
CA ALA A 549 -5.59 0.07 -31.50
C ALA A 549 -5.16 1.47 -31.06
N SER A 550 -3.85 1.72 -31.01
CA SER A 550 -3.31 3.03 -30.67
C SER A 550 -1.90 3.18 -31.25
N PRO A 551 -1.47 4.38 -31.68
CA PRO A 551 -0.09 4.63 -32.05
C PRO A 551 0.88 4.33 -30.90
N PHE A 552 2.04 3.72 -31.18
CA PHE A 552 3.08 3.48 -30.18
C PHE A 552 4.50 3.50 -30.77
N TRP A 553 5.07 4.70 -30.87
CA TRP A 553 6.45 4.93 -31.29
C TRP A 553 7.06 6.04 -30.41
N MET A 554 8.36 5.95 -30.14
CA MET A 554 9.11 6.97 -29.37
C MET A 554 10.41 7.40 -30.06
N ASP A 555 10.62 6.93 -31.29
CA ASP A 555 11.87 7.12 -32.03
C ASP A 555 11.82 8.35 -32.94
N ASP A 556 12.91 8.57 -33.66
CA ASP A 556 13.19 9.75 -34.47
C ASP A 556 12.25 9.94 -35.67
N ARG A 557 11.32 9.00 -35.91
CA ARG A 557 10.23 9.20 -36.89
C ARG A 557 9.26 10.30 -36.46
N ILE A 558 9.24 10.65 -35.17
CA ILE A 558 8.36 11.69 -34.63
C ILE A 558 9.13 13.02 -34.62
N THR A 559 8.74 13.91 -35.52
CA THR A 559 9.27 15.28 -35.62
C THR A 559 8.28 16.32 -35.10
N ASP A 560 6.99 15.97 -35.07
CA ASP A 560 5.92 16.78 -34.46
C ASP A 560 5.05 15.86 -33.57
N PRO A 561 5.43 15.70 -32.28
CA PRO A 561 4.76 14.74 -31.41
C PRO A 561 3.28 15.07 -31.13
N LEU A 562 2.89 16.33 -31.19
CA LEU A 562 1.48 16.71 -30.99
C LEU A 562 0.62 16.19 -32.13
N SER A 563 0.96 16.51 -33.38
CA SER A 563 0.14 16.15 -34.54
C SER A 563 0.30 14.69 -34.96
N GLN A 564 1.47 14.09 -34.73
CA GLN A 564 1.79 12.74 -35.19
C GLN A 564 1.49 11.65 -34.15
N LEU A 565 1.38 11.99 -32.86
CA LEU A 565 1.17 11.01 -31.78
C LEU A 565 -0.02 11.34 -30.88
N VAL A 566 -0.07 12.53 -30.29
CA VAL A 566 -1.08 12.89 -29.29
C VAL A 566 -2.47 13.03 -29.91
N ALA A 567 -2.62 13.89 -30.91
CA ALA A 567 -3.91 14.12 -31.56
C ALA A 567 -4.47 12.85 -32.23
N PRO A 568 -3.66 12.01 -32.91
CA PRO A 568 -4.14 10.73 -33.43
C PRO A 568 -4.62 9.74 -32.37
N ALA A 569 -3.98 9.69 -31.19
CA ALA A 569 -4.38 8.80 -30.11
C ALA A 569 -5.74 9.22 -29.51
N GLU A 570 -5.94 10.51 -29.28
CA GLU A 570 -7.20 11.08 -28.80
C GLU A 570 -8.33 10.87 -29.82
N ARG A 571 -8.14 11.37 -31.06
CA ARG A 571 -9.15 11.27 -32.13
C ARG A 571 -9.48 9.83 -32.47
N GLY A 572 -8.48 8.96 -32.50
CA GLY A 572 -8.66 7.53 -32.75
C GLY A 572 -9.55 6.87 -31.72
N THR A 573 -9.35 7.22 -30.44
CA THR A 573 -10.17 6.71 -29.34
C THR A 573 -11.62 7.18 -29.49
N VAL A 574 -11.84 8.47 -29.73
CA VAL A 574 -13.19 9.04 -29.93
C VAL A 574 -13.90 8.39 -31.12
N ASN A 575 -13.22 8.23 -32.27
CA ASN A 575 -13.82 7.63 -33.46
C ASN A 575 -14.33 6.19 -33.23
N VAL A 576 -13.59 5.38 -32.46
CA VAL A 576 -14.03 4.01 -32.11
C VAL A 576 -15.22 4.05 -31.15
N LEU A 577 -15.21 4.97 -30.17
CA LEU A 577 -16.29 5.14 -29.22
C LEU A 577 -17.58 5.68 -29.87
N ASP A 578 -17.46 6.54 -30.88
CA ASP A 578 -18.58 6.99 -31.70
C ASP A 578 -19.25 5.81 -32.41
N SER A 579 -18.46 4.94 -33.05
CA SER A 579 -18.98 3.71 -33.65
C SER A 579 -19.66 2.81 -32.61
N CYS A 580 -19.05 2.62 -31.44
CA CYS A 580 -19.63 1.83 -30.35
C CYS A 580 -20.96 2.41 -29.84
N SER A 581 -21.03 3.74 -29.71
CA SER A 581 -22.23 4.45 -29.29
C SER A 581 -23.37 4.30 -30.30
N LYS A 582 -23.06 4.37 -31.60
CA LYS A 582 -24.05 4.21 -32.67
C LYS A 582 -24.60 2.78 -32.73
N ALA A 583 -23.73 1.79 -32.54
CA ALA A 583 -24.12 0.38 -32.60
C ALA A 583 -24.79 -0.14 -31.32
N GLY A 584 -24.68 0.58 -30.19
CA GLY A 584 -25.25 0.15 -28.92
C GLY A 584 -24.45 -0.97 -28.25
N VAL A 585 -23.12 -0.95 -28.41
CA VAL A 585 -22.20 -1.81 -27.64
C VAL A 585 -22.49 -1.63 -26.14
N ARG A 586 -22.40 -2.68 -25.32
CA ARG A 586 -22.71 -2.58 -23.87
C ARG A 586 -21.54 -2.08 -23.03
N ARG A 587 -20.32 -2.49 -23.40
CA ARG A 587 -19.08 -2.17 -22.70
C ARG A 587 -17.93 -1.95 -23.67
N VAL A 588 -17.10 -0.94 -23.39
CA VAL A 588 -15.81 -0.77 -24.04
C VAL A 588 -14.70 -1.03 -23.02
N VAL A 589 -13.86 -2.04 -23.29
CA VAL A 589 -12.64 -2.30 -22.52
C VAL A 589 -11.47 -1.68 -23.29
N LEU A 590 -10.93 -0.60 -22.77
CA LEU A 590 -9.83 0.15 -23.37
C LEU A 590 -8.49 -0.32 -22.81
N THR A 591 -7.57 -0.70 -23.70
CA THR A 591 -6.16 -0.84 -23.35
C THR A 591 -5.53 0.54 -23.25
N SER A 592 -5.48 1.06 -22.02
CA SER A 592 -4.69 2.25 -21.72
C SER A 592 -3.24 1.85 -21.44
N SER A 593 -2.52 2.60 -20.61
CA SER A 593 -1.17 2.28 -20.19
C SER A 593 -0.92 2.89 -18.82
N PHE A 594 -0.04 2.27 -18.03
CA PHE A 594 0.50 2.90 -16.84
C PHE A 594 1.09 4.30 -17.13
N ALA A 595 1.56 4.54 -18.35
CA ALA A 595 2.01 5.85 -18.82
C ALA A 595 0.96 6.97 -18.70
N ALA A 596 -0.34 6.65 -18.70
CA ALA A 596 -1.44 7.60 -18.53
C ALA A 596 -1.54 8.18 -17.10
N VAL A 597 -0.89 7.53 -16.12
CA VAL A 597 -0.96 7.89 -14.70
C VAL A 597 0.41 8.10 -14.06
N MET A 598 1.48 7.62 -14.70
CA MET A 598 2.86 7.69 -14.20
C MET A 598 3.46 9.10 -14.30
N ASN A 599 3.83 9.69 -13.17
CA ASN A 599 4.48 11.01 -13.08
C ASN A 599 5.98 10.85 -12.81
N VAL A 600 6.76 10.47 -13.83
CA VAL A 600 8.23 10.32 -13.75
C VAL A 600 8.93 11.24 -14.75
N GLY A 601 10.04 11.86 -14.33
CA GLY A 601 10.70 12.92 -15.09
C GLY A 601 9.76 14.09 -15.43
N GLY A 602 10.18 14.93 -16.37
CA GLY A 602 9.35 16.03 -16.87
C GLY A 602 9.18 17.19 -15.89
N ARG A 603 8.05 17.91 -15.98
CA ARG A 603 7.87 19.22 -15.30
C ARG A 603 7.49 19.09 -13.83
N ILE A 604 6.78 18.02 -13.45
CA ILE A 604 6.31 17.77 -12.08
C ILE A 604 6.46 16.28 -11.76
N PRO A 605 7.69 15.73 -11.73
CA PRO A 605 7.89 14.35 -11.34
C PRO A 605 7.48 14.15 -9.89
N TRP A 606 6.90 13.00 -9.59
CA TRP A 606 6.64 12.59 -8.22
C TRP A 606 7.85 11.89 -7.63
N ALA A 607 7.84 11.79 -6.31
CA ALA A 607 8.90 11.11 -5.60
C ALA A 607 8.97 9.62 -6.05
N PRO A 608 10.16 9.03 -6.21
CA PRO A 608 10.29 7.66 -6.70
C PRO A 608 9.60 6.60 -5.82
N ASP A 609 9.35 6.92 -4.55
CA ASP A 609 8.62 6.12 -3.56
C ASP A 609 7.11 6.38 -3.56
N PHE A 610 6.58 7.10 -4.55
CA PHE A 610 5.13 7.29 -4.69
C PHE A 610 4.42 5.96 -4.98
N HIS A 611 3.37 5.65 -4.21
CA HIS A 611 2.54 4.47 -4.38
C HIS A 611 1.43 4.72 -5.41
N TYR A 612 1.58 4.13 -6.59
CA TYR A 612 0.53 4.12 -7.60
C TYR A 612 -0.52 3.08 -7.22
N SER A 613 -1.76 3.54 -6.97
CA SER A 613 -2.91 2.69 -6.68
C SER A 613 -4.18 3.28 -7.27
N GLU A 614 -5.19 2.44 -7.47
CA GLU A 614 -6.53 2.83 -7.89
C GLU A 614 -7.48 3.04 -6.70
N GLU A 615 -6.94 3.29 -5.50
CA GLU A 615 -7.77 3.65 -4.35
C GLU A 615 -8.53 4.95 -4.63
N ARG A 616 -9.80 5.02 -4.20
CA ARG A 616 -10.67 6.16 -4.48
C ARG A 616 -10.11 7.45 -3.87
N GLY A 617 -9.64 8.37 -4.71
CA GLY A 617 -8.95 9.61 -4.31
C GLY A 617 -7.44 9.59 -4.54
N ASN A 618 -6.88 8.44 -4.93
CA ASN A 618 -5.53 8.25 -5.45
C ASN A 618 -5.54 8.01 -6.99
N GLU A 619 -6.70 8.23 -7.64
CA GLU A 619 -6.81 8.20 -9.10
C GLU A 619 -6.19 9.48 -9.68
N HIS A 620 -5.08 9.31 -10.39
CA HIS A 620 -4.31 10.42 -10.89
C HIS A 620 -4.15 10.36 -12.40
N TRP A 621 -3.74 11.49 -12.96
CA TRP A 621 -3.31 11.61 -14.34
C TRP A 621 -1.81 11.90 -14.36
N ASN A 622 -1.15 11.46 -15.43
CA ASN A 622 0.19 11.92 -15.72
C ASN A 622 0.11 13.38 -16.15
N VAL A 623 0.51 14.27 -15.25
CA VAL A 623 0.65 15.71 -15.48
C VAL A 623 2.12 16.09 -15.73
N SER A 624 3.07 15.22 -15.39
CA SER A 624 4.49 15.49 -15.55
C SER A 624 4.93 15.57 -17.02
N SER A 625 4.16 14.95 -17.92
CA SER A 625 4.43 14.86 -19.36
C SER A 625 3.61 15.82 -20.21
N GLU A 626 2.82 16.71 -19.58
CA GLU A 626 2.02 17.72 -20.28
C GLU A 626 2.93 18.68 -21.08
N PRO A 627 2.58 19.01 -22.35
CA PRO A 627 3.28 20.04 -23.09
C PRO A 627 3.01 21.42 -22.47
N ASP A 628 3.91 22.38 -22.64
CA ASP A 628 3.64 23.76 -22.19
C ASP A 628 2.67 24.51 -23.13
N GLY A 629 2.44 25.79 -22.84
CA GLY A 629 1.54 26.64 -23.61
C GLY A 629 1.91 26.81 -25.09
N ASP A 630 3.17 26.54 -25.45
CA ASP A 630 3.67 26.58 -26.83
C ASP A 630 3.67 25.18 -27.49
N GLY A 631 3.22 24.15 -26.77
CA GLY A 631 3.13 22.78 -27.26
C GLY A 631 4.41 21.96 -27.09
N ALA A 632 5.41 22.45 -26.36
CA ALA A 632 6.69 21.78 -26.20
C ALA A 632 6.69 20.75 -25.06
N PHE A 633 7.14 19.53 -25.36
CA PHE A 633 7.25 18.44 -24.39
C PHE A 633 8.55 18.52 -23.57
N PRO A 634 8.55 18.02 -22.32
CA PRO A 634 9.78 17.84 -21.56
C PRO A 634 10.72 16.83 -22.22
N GLU A 635 12.04 17.01 -22.04
CA GLU A 635 13.02 16.06 -22.59
C GLU A 635 13.08 14.74 -21.80
N PRO A 636 13.20 13.58 -22.46
CA PRO A 636 13.21 13.41 -23.92
C PRO A 636 11.79 13.56 -24.52
N ALA A 637 11.65 14.48 -25.48
CA ALA A 637 10.34 14.95 -25.97
C ALA A 637 9.41 13.82 -26.42
N ASN A 638 9.91 12.86 -27.20
CA ASN A 638 9.10 11.75 -27.74
C ASN A 638 8.60 10.79 -26.64
N ALA A 639 9.39 10.57 -25.58
CA ALA A 639 8.96 9.73 -24.47
C ALA A 639 7.84 10.39 -23.67
N HIS A 640 7.95 11.69 -23.41
CA HIS A 640 6.91 12.45 -22.72
C HIS A 640 5.65 12.61 -23.59
N ALA A 641 5.80 12.87 -24.89
CA ALA A 641 4.68 12.92 -25.83
C ALA A 641 3.91 11.60 -25.88
N TYR A 642 4.61 10.46 -25.85
CA TYR A 642 3.95 9.16 -25.75
C TYR A 642 3.13 9.04 -24.46
N ARG A 643 3.72 9.34 -23.31
CA ARG A 643 3.02 9.21 -22.02
C ARG A 643 1.81 10.14 -21.95
N TRP A 644 1.96 11.36 -22.46
CA TRP A 644 0.85 12.30 -22.59
C TRP A 644 -0.22 11.78 -23.54
N SER A 645 0.12 11.23 -24.70
CA SER A 645 -0.87 10.69 -25.66
C SER A 645 -1.79 9.63 -25.03
N LYS A 646 -1.26 8.78 -24.15
CA LYS A 646 -2.06 7.80 -23.39
C LYS A 646 -2.98 8.46 -22.37
N THR A 647 -2.51 9.53 -21.73
CA THR A 647 -3.32 10.34 -20.80
C THR A 647 -4.52 10.96 -21.53
N VAL A 648 -4.29 11.63 -22.67
CA VAL A 648 -5.37 12.32 -23.39
C VAL A 648 -6.36 11.34 -24.01
N ALA A 649 -5.87 10.23 -24.59
CA ALA A 649 -6.72 9.17 -25.13
C ALA A 649 -7.64 8.57 -24.06
N GLU A 650 -7.10 8.23 -22.89
CA GLU A 650 -7.93 7.70 -21.80
C GLU A 650 -8.92 8.75 -21.28
N ARG A 651 -8.50 10.00 -21.08
CA ARG A 651 -9.40 11.09 -20.69
C ARG A 651 -10.55 11.28 -21.68
N ALA A 652 -10.27 11.21 -22.97
CA ALA A 652 -11.29 11.30 -24.01
C ALA A 652 -12.30 10.14 -23.92
N ALA A 653 -11.86 8.92 -23.58
CA ALA A 653 -12.77 7.80 -23.38
C ALA A 653 -13.72 8.00 -22.20
N TRP A 654 -13.21 8.48 -21.06
CA TRP A 654 -14.04 8.78 -19.89
C TRP A 654 -14.97 9.97 -20.11
N ALA A 655 -14.54 10.98 -20.87
CA ALA A 655 -15.32 12.17 -21.17
C ALA A 655 -16.30 12.00 -22.35
N HIS A 656 -16.27 10.85 -23.04
CA HIS A 656 -17.09 10.63 -24.22
C HIS A 656 -18.60 10.74 -23.89
N PRO A 657 -19.41 11.43 -24.72
CA PRO A 657 -20.84 11.61 -24.45
C PRO A 657 -21.61 10.30 -24.28
N GLY A 658 -21.25 9.24 -25.02
CA GLY A 658 -21.84 7.90 -24.87
C GLY A 658 -21.58 7.28 -23.49
N THR A 659 -20.41 7.53 -22.88
CA THR A 659 -20.08 7.11 -21.52
C THR A 659 -20.93 7.88 -20.50
N ALA A 660 -21.00 9.21 -20.65
CA ALA A 660 -21.79 10.07 -19.76
C ALA A 660 -23.31 9.81 -19.83
N ALA A 661 -23.82 9.47 -21.03
CA ALA A 661 -25.20 9.10 -21.26
C ALA A 661 -25.55 7.67 -20.80
N GLY A 662 -24.54 6.85 -20.47
CA GLY A 662 -24.73 5.45 -20.10
C GLY A 662 -25.13 4.54 -21.28
N THR A 663 -24.81 4.94 -22.52
CA THR A 663 -25.02 4.11 -23.72
C THR A 663 -24.17 2.84 -23.66
N PHE A 664 -22.94 2.98 -23.14
CA PHE A 664 -22.04 1.91 -22.75
C PHE A 664 -21.28 2.32 -21.50
N ASP A 665 -20.75 1.36 -20.76
CA ASP A 665 -19.73 1.64 -19.75
C ASP A 665 -18.31 1.48 -20.33
N VAL A 666 -17.34 2.12 -19.68
CA VAL A 666 -15.92 2.04 -20.02
C VAL A 666 -15.17 1.37 -18.89
N VAL A 667 -14.22 0.50 -19.24
CA VAL A 667 -13.23 -0.07 -18.33
C VAL A 667 -11.85 0.16 -18.91
N THR A 668 -10.89 0.62 -18.11
CA THR A 668 -9.51 0.83 -18.59
C THR A 668 -8.54 -0.12 -17.90
N ILE A 669 -7.73 -0.82 -18.70
CA ILE A 669 -6.64 -1.66 -18.22
C ILE A 669 -5.32 -0.93 -18.50
N LEU A 670 -4.50 -0.73 -17.47
CA LEU A 670 -3.26 0.05 -17.51
C LEU A 670 -2.07 -0.89 -17.29
N PRO A 671 -1.62 -1.59 -18.34
CA PRO A 671 -0.40 -2.36 -18.26
C PRO A 671 0.83 -1.43 -18.23
N PRO A 672 1.87 -1.78 -17.46
CA PRO A 672 3.18 -1.14 -17.51
C PRO A 672 4.01 -1.77 -18.66
N MET A 673 5.24 -2.22 -18.40
CA MET A 673 6.05 -2.92 -19.40
C MET A 673 5.47 -4.31 -19.65
N VAL A 674 4.99 -4.55 -20.87
CA VAL A 674 4.41 -5.86 -21.26
C VAL A 674 5.45 -6.68 -22.01
N LEU A 675 5.77 -7.85 -21.47
CA LEU A 675 6.70 -8.82 -22.05
C LEU A 675 6.03 -10.20 -22.13
N GLY A 676 6.61 -11.12 -22.91
CA GLY A 676 6.17 -12.51 -22.97
C GLY A 676 6.26 -13.07 -24.38
N GLU A 677 5.46 -14.08 -24.70
CA GLU A 677 5.52 -14.70 -26.03
C GLU A 677 5.05 -13.75 -27.14
N ASN A 678 5.89 -13.52 -28.16
CA ASN A 678 5.44 -12.92 -29.42
C ASN A 678 4.71 -13.95 -30.28
N LYS A 679 3.40 -13.74 -30.48
CA LYS A 679 2.58 -14.47 -31.47
C LYS A 679 2.64 -13.86 -32.87
N GLN A 680 3.22 -12.67 -32.99
CA GLN A 680 3.47 -12.03 -34.26
C GLN A 680 4.59 -12.77 -34.99
N ILE A 681 4.53 -12.82 -36.32
CA ILE A 681 5.66 -13.32 -37.12
C ILE A 681 6.78 -12.28 -37.05
N LEU A 682 7.93 -12.69 -36.51
CA LEU A 682 9.11 -11.86 -36.36
C LEU A 682 10.16 -12.29 -37.38
N SER A 683 10.52 -11.41 -38.30
CA SER A 683 11.59 -11.65 -39.30
C SER A 683 12.81 -10.78 -39.02
N SER A 684 12.62 -9.62 -38.38
CA SER A 684 13.71 -8.74 -37.97
C SER A 684 13.36 -7.97 -36.70
N PRO A 685 14.33 -7.31 -36.04
CA PRO A 685 14.05 -6.49 -34.86
C PRO A 685 13.05 -5.35 -35.10
N GLN A 686 12.84 -4.94 -36.35
CA GLN A 686 11.85 -3.91 -36.71
C GLN A 686 10.40 -4.39 -36.59
N ASP A 687 10.18 -5.71 -36.52
CA ASP A 687 8.85 -6.30 -36.29
C ASP A 687 8.46 -6.31 -34.80
N LEU A 688 9.43 -6.09 -33.90
CA LEU A 688 9.19 -6.06 -32.46
C LEU A 688 8.40 -4.83 -32.05
N ASN A 689 7.49 -5.00 -31.09
CA ASN A 689 6.94 -3.87 -30.36
C ASN A 689 8.03 -3.23 -29.47
N GLN A 690 7.79 -2.00 -29.01
CA GLN A 690 8.79 -1.24 -28.25
C GLN A 690 9.28 -1.97 -26.99
N SER A 691 8.40 -2.63 -26.25
CA SER A 691 8.78 -3.35 -25.03
C SER A 691 9.70 -4.54 -25.31
N SER A 692 9.36 -5.37 -26.30
CA SER A 692 10.21 -6.50 -26.73
C SER A 692 11.53 -6.00 -27.32
N LEU A 693 11.51 -4.86 -28.04
CA LEU A 693 12.70 -4.26 -28.64
C LEU A 693 13.71 -3.79 -27.59
N ILE A 694 13.25 -3.22 -26.47
CA ILE A 694 14.14 -2.85 -25.35
C ILE A 694 14.83 -4.09 -24.78
N LEU A 695 14.07 -5.17 -24.51
CA LEU A 695 14.66 -6.40 -23.99
C LEU A 695 15.63 -7.04 -24.98
N TYR A 696 15.26 -7.08 -26.27
CA TYR A 696 16.13 -7.53 -27.35
C TYR A 696 17.45 -6.74 -27.37
N ASN A 697 17.38 -5.41 -27.29
CA ASN A 697 18.57 -4.56 -27.33
C ASN A 697 19.49 -4.75 -26.12
N LEU A 698 18.94 -5.05 -24.93
CA LEU A 698 19.74 -5.45 -23.77
C LEU A 698 20.46 -6.78 -24.02
N LEU A 699 19.73 -7.80 -24.49
CA LEU A 699 20.26 -9.15 -24.72
C LEU A 699 21.23 -9.24 -25.90
N ALA A 700 21.02 -8.44 -26.94
CA ALA A 700 21.90 -8.37 -28.12
C ALA A 700 23.17 -7.53 -27.87
N GLY A 701 23.29 -6.86 -26.71
CA GLY A 701 24.42 -5.99 -26.41
C GLY A 701 24.39 -4.65 -27.15
N ASN A 702 23.23 -4.25 -27.67
CA ASN A 702 23.05 -2.96 -28.36
C ASN A 702 22.96 -1.78 -27.38
N MET A 703 22.82 -2.06 -26.08
CA MET A 703 22.74 -1.05 -25.02
C MET A 703 24.00 -1.09 -24.14
N LYS A 704 24.75 0.02 -24.13
CA LYS A 704 25.90 0.19 -23.24
C LYS A 704 25.50 0.34 -21.76
N HIS A 705 24.32 0.89 -21.52
CA HIS A 705 23.78 1.18 -20.20
C HIS A 705 22.33 0.71 -20.11
N VAL A 706 21.88 0.31 -18.92
CA VAL A 706 20.45 0.07 -18.69
C VAL A 706 19.66 1.39 -18.67
N PRO A 707 18.37 1.39 -19.02
CA PRO A 707 17.51 2.55 -18.80
C PRO A 707 17.46 2.94 -17.31
N PRO A 708 17.38 4.23 -16.98
CA PRO A 708 17.30 4.68 -15.59
C PRO A 708 15.94 4.33 -14.95
N GLY A 709 15.92 4.25 -13.63
CA GLY A 709 14.73 3.98 -12.84
C GLY A 709 14.24 2.53 -12.91
N SER A 710 12.94 2.37 -12.68
CA SER A 710 12.23 1.11 -12.56
C SER A 710 10.89 1.17 -13.27
N VAL A 711 10.32 0.01 -13.56
CA VAL A 711 9.02 -0.12 -14.22
C VAL A 711 8.32 -1.38 -13.73
N GLY A 712 6.99 -1.37 -13.74
CA GLY A 712 6.21 -2.60 -13.58
C GLY A 712 6.39 -3.50 -14.80
N PHE A 713 6.44 -4.81 -14.59
CA PHE A 713 6.49 -5.83 -15.64
C PHE A 713 5.28 -6.73 -15.51
N VAL A 714 4.68 -7.09 -16.64
CA VAL A 714 3.52 -7.99 -16.69
C VAL A 714 3.60 -8.90 -17.91
N ASP A 715 3.13 -10.13 -17.76
CA ASP A 715 3.02 -11.07 -18.86
C ASP A 715 1.91 -10.63 -19.84
N VAL A 716 2.20 -10.68 -21.13
CA VAL A 716 1.25 -10.35 -22.19
C VAL A 716 -0.04 -11.19 -22.12
N ALA A 717 0.04 -12.45 -21.70
CA ALA A 717 -1.12 -13.32 -21.55
C ALA A 717 -2.00 -12.89 -20.37
N ASP A 718 -1.39 -12.38 -19.29
CA ASP A 718 -2.11 -11.87 -18.12
C ASP A 718 -2.81 -10.55 -18.43
N VAL A 719 -2.20 -9.67 -19.24
CA VAL A 719 -2.88 -8.45 -19.71
C VAL A 719 -4.11 -8.82 -20.55
N ALA A 720 -3.99 -9.78 -21.47
CA ALA A 720 -5.13 -10.27 -22.24
C ALA A 720 -6.22 -10.88 -21.34
N LYS A 721 -5.84 -11.68 -20.33
CA LYS A 721 -6.74 -12.26 -19.35
C LYS A 721 -7.48 -11.17 -18.55
N ALA A 722 -6.79 -10.11 -18.13
CA ALA A 722 -7.40 -8.98 -17.44
C ALA A 722 -8.48 -8.29 -18.28
N HIS A 723 -8.26 -8.12 -19.59
CA HIS A 723 -9.27 -7.56 -20.49
C HIS A 723 -10.51 -8.46 -20.56
N LEU A 724 -10.32 -9.78 -20.75
CA LEU A 724 -11.41 -10.75 -20.79
C LEU A 724 -12.23 -10.73 -19.50
N LEU A 725 -11.57 -10.76 -18.34
CA LEU A 725 -12.24 -10.74 -17.03
C LEU A 725 -12.97 -9.42 -16.79
N ALA A 726 -12.39 -8.29 -17.19
CA ALA A 726 -13.04 -6.98 -17.12
C ALA A 726 -14.32 -6.92 -17.99
N ALA A 727 -14.32 -7.58 -19.16
CA ALA A 727 -15.51 -7.67 -19.99
C ALA A 727 -16.62 -8.55 -19.35
N GLN A 728 -16.23 -9.61 -18.64
CA GLN A 728 -17.18 -10.55 -18.03
C GLN A 728 -17.73 -10.07 -16.69
N THR A 729 -16.95 -9.32 -15.92
CA THR A 729 -17.29 -8.94 -14.54
C THR A 729 -18.33 -7.82 -14.52
N PRO A 730 -19.58 -8.04 -14.03
CA PRO A 730 -20.63 -7.02 -14.10
C PRO A 730 -20.23 -5.68 -13.47
N GLY A 731 -19.55 -5.74 -12.31
CA GLY A 731 -19.13 -4.57 -11.54
C GLY A 731 -17.86 -3.87 -12.04
N ALA A 732 -17.22 -4.31 -13.13
CA ALA A 732 -15.99 -3.68 -13.63
C ALA A 732 -16.24 -2.36 -14.38
N GLY A 733 -17.46 -2.13 -14.86
CA GLY A 733 -17.86 -0.91 -15.57
C GLY A 733 -17.62 0.34 -14.74
N GLY A 734 -16.98 1.36 -15.33
CA GLY A 734 -16.66 2.60 -14.63
C GLY A 734 -15.36 2.56 -13.83
N HIS A 735 -14.56 1.49 -13.96
CA HIS A 735 -13.31 1.35 -13.23
C HIS A 735 -12.07 1.35 -14.13
N ARG A 736 -10.97 1.76 -13.50
CA ARG A 736 -9.61 1.67 -13.98
C ARG A 736 -8.87 0.57 -13.20
N TYR A 737 -8.02 -0.20 -13.87
CA TYR A 737 -7.21 -1.25 -13.28
C TYR A 737 -5.74 -1.15 -13.71
N LEU A 738 -4.83 -0.96 -12.77
CA LEU A 738 -3.41 -1.22 -12.91
C LEU A 738 -3.22 -2.72 -13.10
N CYS A 739 -2.45 -3.10 -14.11
CA CYS A 739 -2.24 -4.49 -14.49
C CYS A 739 -0.73 -4.77 -14.51
N SER A 740 -0.11 -4.79 -13.33
CA SER A 740 1.32 -5.04 -13.16
C SER A 740 1.54 -6.41 -12.51
N GLY A 741 2.56 -7.17 -12.89
CA GLY A 741 2.95 -8.38 -12.17
C GLY A 741 3.93 -8.05 -11.04
N GLU A 742 5.11 -7.57 -11.42
CA GLU A 742 6.24 -7.32 -10.52
C GLU A 742 6.93 -6.01 -10.89
N THR A 743 7.38 -5.21 -9.92
CA THR A 743 8.12 -3.97 -10.19
C THR A 743 9.60 -4.15 -9.88
N ARG A 744 10.43 -3.82 -10.87
CA ARG A 744 11.89 -3.97 -10.81
C ARG A 744 12.59 -2.79 -11.51
N THR A 745 13.79 -2.50 -11.07
CA THR A 745 14.77 -1.70 -11.82
C THR A 745 15.29 -2.48 -13.02
N TRP A 746 15.79 -1.78 -14.04
CA TRP A 746 16.41 -2.47 -15.16
C TRP A 746 17.73 -3.17 -14.79
N LEU A 747 18.39 -2.75 -13.71
CA LEU A 747 19.57 -3.43 -13.17
C LEU A 747 19.21 -4.81 -12.61
N GLU A 748 18.14 -4.90 -11.82
CA GLU A 748 17.62 -6.19 -11.33
C GLU A 748 17.17 -7.09 -12.49
N ILE A 749 16.59 -6.53 -13.55
CA ILE A 749 16.26 -7.28 -14.77
C ILE A 749 17.53 -7.85 -15.41
N THR A 750 18.61 -7.08 -15.57
CA THR A 750 19.84 -7.62 -16.14
C THR A 750 20.50 -8.66 -15.22
N GLU A 751 20.34 -8.57 -13.90
CA GLU A 751 20.77 -9.62 -12.97
C GLU A 751 19.99 -10.93 -13.16
N ILE A 752 18.65 -10.86 -13.24
CA ILE A 752 17.81 -12.02 -13.52
C ILE A 752 18.18 -12.64 -14.87
N LEU A 753 18.32 -11.82 -15.92
CA LEU A 753 18.69 -12.28 -17.25
C LEU A 753 20.09 -12.90 -17.27
N ARG A 754 21.05 -12.37 -16.50
CA ARG A 754 22.40 -12.92 -16.39
C ARG A 754 22.42 -14.27 -15.69
N ALA A 755 21.54 -14.45 -14.70
CA ALA A 755 21.36 -15.76 -14.07
C ALA A 755 20.75 -16.80 -15.03
N LEU A 756 19.82 -16.37 -15.89
CA LEU A 756 19.18 -17.23 -16.90
C LEU A 756 20.10 -17.51 -18.11
N TYR A 757 20.88 -16.52 -18.53
CA TYR A 757 21.70 -16.52 -19.74
C TYR A 757 23.09 -15.90 -19.44
N PRO A 758 24.03 -16.65 -18.82
CA PRO A 758 25.30 -16.11 -18.34
C PRO A 758 26.23 -15.56 -19.44
N SER A 759 26.03 -15.99 -20.69
CA SER A 759 26.74 -15.56 -21.89
C SER A 759 26.27 -14.21 -22.44
N ALA A 760 25.10 -13.71 -22.01
CA ALA A 760 24.49 -12.53 -22.60
C ALA A 760 25.28 -11.24 -22.25
N PRO A 761 25.54 -10.35 -23.23
CA PRO A 761 26.31 -9.11 -23.05
C PRO A 761 25.49 -8.00 -22.35
N LEU A 762 25.07 -8.28 -21.12
CA LEU A 762 24.14 -7.41 -20.38
C LEU A 762 24.86 -6.29 -19.63
N PRO A 763 24.43 -5.01 -19.79
CA PRO A 763 25.03 -3.88 -19.08
C PRO A 763 24.81 -3.96 -17.56
N THR A 764 25.71 -3.35 -16.81
CA THR A 764 25.74 -3.35 -15.33
C THR A 764 25.56 -1.97 -14.71
N THR A 765 25.43 -0.92 -15.51
CA THR A 765 25.33 0.47 -15.04
C THR A 765 24.29 1.25 -15.82
N CYS A 766 23.75 2.30 -15.21
CA CYS A 766 23.01 3.36 -15.89
C CYS A 766 23.99 4.34 -16.58
N ALA A 767 23.45 5.23 -17.43
CA ALA A 767 24.25 6.20 -18.19
C ALA A 767 24.99 7.22 -17.31
N ASP A 768 24.48 7.50 -16.12
CA ASP A 768 25.11 8.34 -15.09
C ASP A 768 26.18 7.60 -14.26
N GLY A 769 26.43 6.32 -14.58
CA GLY A 769 27.38 5.46 -13.86
C GLY A 769 26.80 4.78 -12.62
N SER A 770 25.55 5.05 -12.26
CA SER A 770 24.92 4.43 -11.09
C SER A 770 24.70 2.91 -11.28
N THR A 771 24.85 2.18 -10.18
CA THR A 771 24.62 0.73 -10.07
C THR A 771 23.42 0.39 -9.19
N THR A 772 22.62 1.40 -8.82
CA THR A 772 21.33 1.26 -8.14
C THR A 772 20.39 2.38 -8.53
N GLN A 773 19.10 2.07 -8.55
CA GLN A 773 18.03 3.00 -8.92
C GLN A 773 16.84 2.80 -7.98
N PRO A 774 16.05 3.85 -7.70
CA PRO A 774 14.84 3.70 -6.91
C PRO A 774 13.78 2.87 -7.65
N CYS A 775 13.04 2.05 -6.89
CA CYS A 775 11.98 1.20 -7.41
C CYS A 775 10.60 1.84 -7.22
N LEU A 776 9.84 2.03 -8.29
CA LEU A 776 8.45 2.47 -8.26
C LEU A 776 7.61 1.45 -7.51
N LEU A 777 6.52 1.90 -6.88
CA LEU A 777 5.61 1.03 -6.13
C LEU A 777 4.24 1.04 -6.79
N LEU A 778 3.86 -0.09 -7.40
CA LEU A 778 2.54 -0.30 -8.01
C LEU A 778 1.75 -1.29 -7.18
N ARG A 779 0.51 -0.95 -6.84
CA ARG A 779 -0.42 -1.81 -6.08
C ARG A 779 -1.46 -2.39 -7.02
N ASN A 780 -1.64 -3.71 -6.98
CA ASN A 780 -2.64 -4.42 -7.79
C ASN A 780 -3.87 -4.85 -6.97
N ASP A 781 -4.04 -4.31 -5.77
CA ASP A 781 -5.08 -4.78 -4.84
C ASP A 781 -6.47 -4.75 -5.47
N LYS A 782 -6.76 -3.71 -6.27
CA LYS A 782 -8.05 -3.54 -6.94
C LYS A 782 -8.29 -4.57 -8.04
N ILE A 783 -7.31 -4.80 -8.94
CA ILE A 783 -7.49 -5.77 -10.04
C ILE A 783 -7.56 -7.21 -9.52
N VAL A 784 -6.86 -7.51 -8.42
CA VAL A 784 -6.96 -8.80 -7.73
C VAL A 784 -8.33 -8.95 -7.08
N ALA A 785 -8.79 -7.95 -6.33
CA ALA A 785 -10.07 -8.01 -5.62
C ALA A 785 -11.28 -8.05 -6.56
N ASP A 786 -11.30 -7.21 -7.60
CA ASP A 786 -12.47 -7.07 -8.47
C ASP A 786 -12.53 -8.15 -9.56
N LEU A 787 -11.37 -8.51 -10.15
CA LEU A 787 -11.30 -9.42 -11.30
C LEU A 787 -10.77 -10.81 -10.96
N GLY A 788 -10.25 -11.04 -9.74
CA GLY A 788 -9.62 -12.30 -9.36
C GLY A 788 -8.33 -12.57 -10.14
N MET A 789 -7.61 -11.51 -10.51
CA MET A 789 -6.36 -11.64 -11.26
C MET A 789 -5.26 -12.31 -10.44
N GLU A 790 -4.50 -13.17 -11.12
CA GLU A 790 -3.25 -13.76 -10.65
C GLU A 790 -2.22 -13.53 -11.75
N PHE A 791 -1.00 -13.15 -11.38
CA PHE A 791 0.06 -12.80 -12.32
C PHE A 791 1.13 -13.89 -12.38
N ALA A 792 1.62 -14.16 -13.58
CA ALA A 792 2.74 -15.04 -13.81
C ALA A 792 4.03 -14.47 -13.17
N PRO A 793 4.91 -15.34 -12.64
CA PRO A 793 6.21 -14.90 -12.15
C PRO A 793 7.04 -14.25 -13.26
N LEU A 794 7.72 -13.13 -12.95
CA LEU A 794 8.50 -12.37 -13.93
C LEU A 794 9.57 -13.21 -14.63
N THR A 795 10.20 -14.14 -13.92
CA THR A 795 11.19 -15.06 -14.48
C THR A 795 10.62 -15.89 -15.63
N ARG A 796 9.38 -16.37 -15.50
CA ARG A 796 8.66 -17.11 -16.56
C ARG A 796 8.38 -16.22 -17.75
N THR A 797 7.95 -14.98 -17.52
CA THR A 797 7.67 -14.00 -18.58
C THR A 797 8.93 -13.68 -19.38
N LEU A 798 10.05 -13.43 -18.70
CA LEU A 798 11.36 -13.18 -19.34
C LEU A 798 11.81 -14.39 -20.17
N GLN A 799 11.72 -15.61 -19.61
CA GLN A 799 12.05 -16.84 -20.33
C GLN A 799 11.19 -17.04 -21.59
N ALA A 800 9.88 -16.77 -21.50
CA ALA A 800 8.97 -16.87 -22.63
C ALA A 800 9.33 -15.88 -23.74
N GLN A 801 9.65 -14.64 -23.38
CA GLN A 801 10.10 -13.60 -24.30
C GLN A 801 11.43 -13.97 -24.97
N CYS A 802 12.44 -14.39 -24.20
CA CYS A 802 13.73 -14.82 -24.73
C CYS A 802 13.56 -16.03 -25.67
N SER A 803 12.75 -17.01 -25.28
CA SER A 803 12.48 -18.19 -26.10
C SER A 803 11.82 -17.82 -27.43
N ALA A 804 10.92 -16.84 -27.45
CA ALA A 804 10.30 -16.35 -28.68
C ALA A 804 11.32 -15.68 -29.61
N LEU A 805 12.22 -14.85 -29.07
CA LEU A 805 13.29 -14.20 -29.83
C LEU A 805 14.31 -15.20 -30.42
N VAL A 806 14.66 -16.23 -29.66
CA VAL A 806 15.54 -17.32 -30.12
C VAL A 806 14.86 -18.15 -31.22
N ARG A 807 13.58 -18.53 -31.04
CA ARG A 807 12.81 -19.27 -32.07
C ARG A 807 12.68 -18.48 -33.38
N ALA A 808 12.58 -17.16 -33.29
CA ALA A 808 12.56 -16.28 -34.46
C ALA A 808 13.94 -16.07 -35.11
N GLY A 809 15.01 -16.62 -34.53
CA GLY A 809 16.38 -16.44 -35.02
C GLY A 809 16.95 -15.04 -34.79
N LEU A 810 16.31 -14.23 -33.92
CA LEU A 810 16.77 -12.86 -33.63
C LEU A 810 17.90 -12.83 -32.58
N LEU A 811 17.94 -13.80 -31.66
CA LEU A 811 18.98 -13.92 -30.64
C LEU A 811 19.61 -15.31 -30.63
N GLN A 812 20.87 -15.36 -30.21
CA GLN A 812 21.59 -16.58 -29.83
C GLN A 812 21.97 -16.44 -28.36
N LEU A 813 21.25 -17.13 -27.46
CA LEU A 813 21.41 -17.03 -26.01
C LEU A 813 21.97 -18.32 -25.42
#